data_AF-A0A925PA38-F1
#
_entry.id   AF-A0A925PA38-F1
#
_cell.length_a   1.000
_cell.length_b   1.000
_cell.length_c   1.000
_cell.angle_alpha   90.00
_cell.angle_beta   90.00
_cell.angle_gamma   90.00
#
_symmetry.space_group_name_H-M   'P 1'
#
loop_
_entity.id
_entity.type
_entity.pdbx_description
1 polymer ?
#
loop_
_entity_poly.entity_id
_entity_poly.type
_entity_poly.pdbx_seq_one_letter_code
_entity_poly.pdbx_strand_id
1 'polypeptide(L)'
;MPIVTHSEFTLGDTLVRYQAPADAPDAIGLVLIPVAAQAAVLAPREHLSAPSVTSLPAHWLPIRAWEVDPLVHVHVRGQPYPPAFASGRTLRAGSATQALKLTHQHVERTAGGTIIRTTLVAAYGLECIHELQLRADETAFRVRTTARNTSSAPLTLELLTSFSLGGLTPFATDDAPGRLRVHRLRSTWSAEGRHEERSLEDLHLERSWIGYGITCERFGQTGSMPVNGWFPLVAVEDRVAGVTWGVQLATPGSWQLELYRRNDQLALSGGQADRELGHWWKTLAPGESFTAPESFVTVCTGGFDAVCTRLKTPLLEPLAAQAASEADLPIIFNEWCTSWGSPTHANLIALADRLRGSGVTYLVIDDGWAERPGKGIQQNGDWIINRTAFPDGLRATADAIRARDLVPGIWFEFEVVNPGSRAWDETAHQLHRDGLPLQIGTRRFWDFRDPWVHDYLYQRVIRLLKDNHLGYLKVDYNDTIGLGHDGAESPGEALRQHLAGVQAFFRRLRTEIPELVIENCSSGGHREEPSMMALTAMSSFSDAHESPDIPLIAANLHRVMHPRQNQIWAVLRKEDTRQRLAFSLAATFLGRMCLSGDVHTLSPEAWDFTRQAIALYRDLAPVLAAPSADQPRRIADLGASWQHPQGHQAVLFHDSASARAFVVWHAFAAPGAAFTIPLPAGRAWRITGEFCDITGSASITADGLRLTAPRDFSGGVVVLGS
;
A
#
# COMPACT_ATOMS: atom_id res chain seq x y z
N MET A 1 -36.74 16.94 -11.88
CA MET A 1 -36.73 16.42 -10.50
C MET A 1 -35.32 16.56 -9.97
N PRO A 2 -35.09 17.37 -8.93
CA PRO A 2 -33.73 17.68 -8.46
C PRO A 2 -33.13 16.59 -7.58
N ILE A 3 -31.80 16.59 -7.47
CA ILE A 3 -31.08 15.94 -6.37
C ILE A 3 -31.34 16.78 -5.11
N VAL A 4 -31.70 16.13 -4.01
CA VAL A 4 -31.89 16.76 -2.70
C VAL A 4 -30.84 16.28 -1.72
N THR A 5 -30.42 17.18 -0.82
CA THR A 5 -29.53 16.82 0.29
C THR A 5 -30.37 16.14 1.37
N HIS A 6 -30.00 14.91 1.74
CA HIS A 6 -30.61 14.19 2.85
C HIS A 6 -29.97 14.64 4.18
N SER A 7 -28.64 14.64 4.23
CA SER A 7 -27.86 15.15 5.36
C SER A 7 -26.50 15.63 4.89
N GLU A 8 -25.91 16.58 5.63
CA GLU A 8 -24.63 17.17 5.29
C GLU A 8 -23.83 17.45 6.57
N PHE A 9 -22.54 17.15 6.52
CA PHE A 9 -21.63 17.32 7.63
C PHE A 9 -20.32 17.94 7.15
N THR A 10 -19.81 18.93 7.84
CA THR A 10 -18.44 19.40 7.65
C THR A 10 -17.52 18.62 8.61
N LEU A 11 -16.69 17.73 8.06
CA LEU A 11 -15.73 16.93 8.81
C LEU A 11 -14.32 17.26 8.32
N GLY A 12 -13.51 17.89 9.18
CA GLY A 12 -12.23 18.47 8.78
C GLY A 12 -12.43 19.55 7.71
N ASP A 13 -11.74 19.41 6.58
CA ASP A 13 -11.84 20.27 5.41
C ASP A 13 -12.75 19.72 4.31
N THR A 14 -13.54 18.69 4.63
CA THR A 14 -14.43 18.01 3.68
C THR A 14 -15.89 18.19 4.07
N LEU A 15 -16.69 18.56 3.09
CA LEU A 15 -18.14 18.49 3.12
C LEU A 15 -18.57 17.08 2.72
N VAL A 16 -19.12 16.35 3.69
CA VAL A 16 -19.69 15.02 3.53
C VAL A 16 -21.19 15.18 3.29
N ARG A 17 -21.64 14.91 2.07
CA ARG A 17 -23.05 15.06 1.68
C ARG A 17 -23.66 13.71 1.34
N TYR A 18 -24.70 13.35 2.08
CA TYR A 18 -25.63 12.29 1.70
C TYR A 18 -26.77 12.90 0.90
N GLN A 19 -27.03 12.38 -0.29
CA GLN A 19 -28.02 12.94 -1.21
C GLN A 19 -28.91 11.85 -1.79
N ALA A 20 -30.10 12.22 -2.25
CA ALA A 20 -31.06 11.34 -2.90
C ALA A 20 -31.81 12.07 -4.02
N PRO A 21 -32.43 11.34 -4.96
CA PRO A 21 -33.44 11.90 -5.84
C PRO A 21 -34.67 12.37 -5.05
N ALA A 22 -35.28 13.50 -5.41
CA ALA A 22 -36.49 14.01 -4.73
C ALA A 22 -37.68 13.01 -4.79
N ASP A 23 -37.74 12.19 -5.82
CA ASP A 23 -38.75 11.16 -6.07
C ASP A 23 -38.43 9.80 -5.41
N ALA A 24 -37.23 9.64 -4.84
CA ALA A 24 -36.79 8.44 -4.13
C ALA A 24 -35.89 8.82 -2.94
N PRO A 25 -36.43 9.48 -1.90
CA PRO A 25 -35.65 10.05 -0.80
C PRO A 25 -34.90 9.02 0.05
N ASP A 26 -35.22 7.73 -0.11
CA ASP A 26 -34.61 6.59 0.57
C ASP A 26 -33.47 5.93 -0.23
N ALA A 27 -33.24 6.35 -1.49
CA ALA A 27 -32.15 5.90 -2.35
C ALA A 27 -30.93 6.83 -2.19
N ILE A 28 -30.21 6.64 -1.09
CA ILE A 28 -29.11 7.52 -0.66
C ILE A 28 -27.81 7.18 -1.37
N GLY A 29 -27.07 8.22 -1.77
CA GLY A 29 -25.68 8.17 -2.21
C GLY A 29 -24.79 9.12 -1.40
N LEU A 30 -23.46 9.00 -1.60
CA LEU A 30 -22.44 9.81 -0.91
C LEU A 30 -21.62 10.61 -1.92
N VAL A 31 -21.43 11.89 -1.62
CA VAL A 31 -20.52 12.80 -2.32
C VAL A 31 -19.61 13.49 -1.30
N LEU A 32 -18.32 13.58 -1.62
CA LEU A 32 -17.33 14.31 -0.83
C LEU A 32 -16.87 15.53 -1.62
N ILE A 33 -16.86 16.71 -0.98
CA ILE A 33 -16.49 17.97 -1.62
C ILE A 33 -15.53 18.72 -0.70
N PRO A 34 -14.37 19.22 -1.16
CA PRO A 34 -13.54 20.09 -0.34
C PRO A 34 -14.33 21.33 0.05
N VAL A 35 -14.30 21.73 1.31
CA VAL A 35 -14.98 22.95 1.79
C VAL A 35 -14.52 24.17 0.98
N ALA A 36 -13.23 24.25 0.65
CA ALA A 36 -12.66 25.31 -0.18
C ALA A 36 -13.25 25.39 -1.60
N ALA A 37 -13.83 24.31 -2.12
CA ALA A 37 -14.42 24.23 -3.46
C ALA A 37 -15.97 24.25 -3.43
N GLN A 38 -16.60 24.34 -2.27
CA GLN A 38 -18.07 24.26 -2.15
C GLN A 38 -18.82 25.30 -2.99
N ALA A 39 -18.30 26.52 -3.09
CA ALA A 39 -18.91 27.60 -3.86
C ALA A 39 -18.89 27.37 -5.39
N ALA A 40 -18.03 26.46 -5.87
CA ALA A 40 -17.91 26.13 -7.29
C ALA A 40 -18.85 24.99 -7.73
N VAL A 41 -19.59 24.38 -6.79
CA VAL A 41 -20.53 23.29 -7.08
C VAL A 41 -21.65 23.78 -7.99
N LEU A 42 -21.92 23.03 -9.07
CA LEU A 42 -22.95 23.34 -10.05
C LEU A 42 -24.12 22.37 -9.93
N ALA A 43 -25.32 22.83 -10.29
CA ALA A 43 -26.46 21.96 -10.45
C ALA A 43 -26.29 21.12 -11.73
N PRO A 44 -26.45 19.78 -11.68
CA PRO A 44 -26.37 18.96 -12.89
C PRO A 44 -27.53 19.27 -13.82
N ARG A 45 -27.30 19.17 -15.14
CA ARG A 45 -28.38 19.26 -16.13
C ARG A 45 -29.39 18.15 -15.86
N GLU A 46 -30.68 18.47 -15.90
CA GLU A 46 -31.71 17.48 -15.55
C GLU A 46 -31.88 16.41 -16.63
N HIS A 47 -31.83 16.82 -17.90
CA HIS A 47 -32.11 15.98 -19.04
C HIS A 47 -31.06 16.14 -20.13
N LEU A 48 -30.85 15.06 -20.90
CA LEU A 48 -30.02 15.09 -22.10
C LEU A 48 -30.73 15.89 -23.20
N SER A 49 -29.99 16.76 -23.89
CA SER A 49 -30.54 17.68 -24.89
C SER A 49 -29.74 17.77 -26.18
N ALA A 50 -28.86 16.79 -26.44
CA ALA A 50 -28.11 16.73 -27.70
C ALA A 50 -29.07 16.55 -28.90
N PRO A 51 -28.74 17.07 -30.10
CA PRO A 51 -29.62 16.98 -31.27
C PRO A 51 -30.13 15.55 -31.56
N SER A 52 -29.24 14.55 -31.45
CA SER A 52 -29.57 13.13 -31.62
C SER A 52 -30.54 12.57 -30.57
N VAL A 53 -30.55 13.15 -29.37
CA VAL A 53 -31.48 12.78 -28.29
C VAL A 53 -32.82 13.45 -28.52
N THR A 54 -32.83 14.75 -28.85
CA THR A 54 -34.07 15.51 -29.06
C THR A 54 -34.87 15.05 -30.29
N SER A 55 -34.23 14.33 -31.23
CA SER A 55 -34.89 13.70 -32.37
C SER A 55 -35.59 12.37 -32.05
N LEU A 56 -35.48 11.86 -30.82
CA LEU A 56 -36.11 10.59 -30.43
C LEU A 56 -37.65 10.71 -30.35
N PRO A 57 -38.38 9.60 -30.52
CA PRO A 57 -39.83 9.60 -30.33
C PRO A 57 -40.22 10.12 -28.95
N ALA A 58 -41.34 10.84 -28.86
CA ALA A 58 -41.77 11.50 -27.62
C ALA A 58 -41.88 10.56 -26.40
N HIS A 59 -42.19 9.27 -26.58
CA HIS A 59 -42.27 8.30 -25.49
C HIS A 59 -40.92 7.91 -24.87
N TRP A 60 -39.79 8.26 -25.51
CA TRP A 60 -38.45 8.14 -24.94
C TRP A 60 -38.03 9.39 -24.16
N LEU A 61 -38.74 10.50 -24.33
CA LEU A 61 -38.36 11.81 -23.80
C LEU A 61 -39.23 12.22 -22.60
N PRO A 62 -38.66 12.98 -21.65
CA PRO A 62 -37.25 13.39 -21.59
C PRO A 62 -36.35 12.28 -21.00
N ILE A 63 -35.07 12.25 -21.40
CA ILE A 63 -34.08 11.30 -20.86
C ILE A 63 -33.29 11.97 -19.74
N ARG A 64 -33.34 11.42 -18.53
CA ARG A 64 -32.62 11.94 -17.37
C ARG A 64 -31.10 11.83 -17.59
N ALA A 65 -30.36 12.89 -17.25
CA ALA A 65 -28.92 12.95 -17.49
C ALA A 65 -28.05 12.45 -16.32
N TRP A 66 -28.65 12.18 -15.16
CA TRP A 66 -27.96 11.72 -13.95
C TRP A 66 -28.82 10.74 -13.15
N GLU A 67 -28.15 9.97 -12.29
CA GLU A 67 -28.75 9.17 -11.22
C GLU A 67 -27.86 9.34 -9.98
N VAL A 68 -28.43 9.24 -8.78
CA VAL A 68 -27.63 9.19 -7.54
C VAL A 68 -27.05 7.79 -7.41
N ASP A 69 -25.72 7.70 -7.36
CA ASP A 69 -25.04 6.41 -7.14
C ASP A 69 -25.34 5.87 -5.73
N PRO A 70 -25.78 4.62 -5.58
CA PRO A 70 -26.09 4.03 -4.28
C PRO A 70 -24.91 4.05 -3.30
N LEU A 71 -25.20 4.31 -2.03
CA LEU A 71 -24.21 4.33 -0.94
C LEU A 71 -23.49 2.97 -0.75
N VAL A 72 -24.18 1.87 -1.03
CA VAL A 72 -23.65 0.50 -0.92
C VAL A 72 -24.03 -0.27 -2.17
N HIS A 73 -23.06 -0.93 -2.80
CA HIS A 73 -23.32 -1.94 -3.81
C HIS A 73 -23.19 -3.34 -3.23
N VAL A 74 -24.20 -4.16 -3.49
CA VAL A 74 -24.29 -5.55 -3.07
C VAL A 74 -24.95 -6.38 -4.17
N HIS A 75 -24.48 -7.61 -4.34
CA HIS A 75 -25.14 -8.63 -5.14
C HIS A 75 -25.44 -9.85 -4.26
N VAL A 76 -26.67 -10.34 -4.33
CA VAL A 76 -27.14 -11.52 -3.59
C VAL A 76 -27.50 -12.61 -4.59
N ARG A 77 -27.01 -13.83 -4.36
CA ARG A 77 -27.25 -14.98 -5.23
C ARG A 77 -28.74 -15.19 -5.50
N GLY A 78 -29.05 -15.50 -6.76
CA GLY A 78 -30.41 -15.74 -7.23
C GLY A 78 -31.18 -14.47 -7.60
N GLN A 79 -30.62 -13.30 -7.33
CA GLN A 79 -31.16 -12.03 -7.82
C GLN A 79 -30.73 -11.75 -9.26
N PRO A 80 -31.53 -11.02 -10.05
CA PRO A 80 -31.15 -10.61 -11.40
C PRO A 80 -29.83 -9.84 -11.41
N TYR A 81 -28.95 -10.19 -12.35
CA TYR A 81 -27.72 -9.45 -12.66
C TYR A 81 -28.03 -8.03 -13.15
N PRO A 82 -27.08 -7.09 -13.02
CA PRO A 82 -27.28 -5.74 -13.52
C PRO A 82 -27.54 -5.72 -15.04
N PRO A 83 -28.44 -4.85 -15.53
CA PRO A 83 -28.78 -4.78 -16.95
C PRO A 83 -27.71 -4.02 -17.76
N ALA A 84 -28.06 -3.60 -18.98
CA ALA A 84 -27.27 -2.63 -19.76
C ALA A 84 -25.83 -3.08 -20.11
N PHE A 85 -25.68 -4.36 -20.47
CA PHE A 85 -24.41 -4.99 -20.87
C PHE A 85 -23.37 -5.09 -19.75
N ALA A 86 -23.82 -5.16 -18.49
CA ALA A 86 -22.95 -5.21 -17.32
C ALA A 86 -22.33 -6.58 -17.02
N SER A 87 -22.96 -7.70 -17.43
CA SER A 87 -22.47 -9.04 -17.15
C SER A 87 -21.02 -9.26 -17.62
N GLY A 88 -20.17 -9.80 -16.76
CA GLY A 88 -18.73 -9.97 -17.03
C GLY A 88 -17.91 -8.68 -16.87
N ARG A 89 -18.54 -7.52 -16.62
CA ARG A 89 -17.88 -6.23 -16.41
C ARG A 89 -18.00 -5.74 -14.97
N THR A 90 -19.18 -5.87 -14.38
CA THR A 90 -19.47 -5.40 -13.01
C THR A 90 -20.73 -6.06 -12.45
N LEU A 91 -20.75 -6.27 -11.13
CA LEU A 91 -21.94 -6.68 -10.37
C LEU A 91 -22.64 -5.51 -9.65
N ARG A 92 -22.14 -4.28 -9.83
CA ARG A 92 -22.72 -3.07 -9.24
C ARG A 92 -24.09 -2.72 -9.80
N ALA A 93 -24.82 -1.90 -9.06
CA ALA A 93 -26.13 -1.36 -9.44
C ALA A 93 -27.18 -2.42 -9.81
N GLY A 94 -27.03 -3.65 -9.29
CA GLY A 94 -28.00 -4.74 -9.46
C GLY A 94 -29.25 -4.58 -8.60
N SER A 95 -30.20 -5.49 -8.80
CA SER A 95 -31.50 -5.51 -8.10
C SER A 95 -31.37 -5.52 -6.57
N ALA A 96 -30.42 -6.29 -6.01
CA ALA A 96 -30.16 -6.32 -4.57
C ALA A 96 -29.72 -4.95 -4.02
N THR A 97 -28.91 -4.20 -4.79
CA THR A 97 -28.53 -2.82 -4.45
C THR A 97 -29.74 -1.88 -4.51
N GLN A 98 -30.55 -1.97 -5.55
CA GLN A 98 -31.72 -1.10 -5.74
C GLN A 98 -32.80 -1.31 -4.66
N ALA A 99 -32.84 -2.50 -4.05
CA ALA A 99 -33.75 -2.84 -2.98
C ALA A 99 -33.37 -2.22 -1.62
N LEU A 100 -32.12 -1.76 -1.44
CA LEU A 100 -31.65 -1.16 -0.19
C LEU A 100 -32.24 0.24 0.00
N LYS A 101 -33.00 0.43 1.07
CA LYS A 101 -33.64 1.71 1.42
C LYS A 101 -33.14 2.24 2.74
N LEU A 102 -32.86 3.54 2.82
CA LEU A 102 -32.47 4.18 4.07
C LEU A 102 -33.54 3.97 5.14
N THR A 103 -33.11 3.52 6.32
CA THR A 103 -33.98 3.39 7.50
C THR A 103 -33.51 4.26 8.65
N HIS A 104 -32.19 4.38 8.83
CA HIS A 104 -31.62 5.08 9.97
C HIS A 104 -30.27 5.70 9.62
N GLN A 105 -29.99 6.87 10.18
CA GLN A 105 -28.66 7.47 10.19
C GLN A 105 -28.34 7.97 11.60
N HIS A 106 -27.20 7.54 12.13
CA HIS A 106 -26.70 7.91 13.45
C HIS A 106 -25.35 8.59 13.33
N VAL A 107 -25.15 9.66 14.10
CA VAL A 107 -23.89 10.40 14.16
C VAL A 107 -23.36 10.36 15.58
N GLU A 108 -22.17 9.83 15.74
CA GLU A 108 -21.44 9.80 16.99
C GLU A 108 -20.27 10.77 16.92
N ARG A 109 -20.17 11.68 17.88
CA ARG A 109 -19.06 12.63 17.99
C ARG A 109 -18.35 12.39 19.32
N THR A 110 -17.06 12.10 19.23
CA THR A 110 -16.19 11.89 20.39
C THR A 110 -14.97 12.80 20.28
N ALA A 111 -14.15 12.87 21.34
CA ALA A 111 -12.85 13.53 21.25
C ALA A 111 -11.92 12.87 20.22
N GLY A 112 -12.11 11.58 19.93
CA GLY A 112 -11.32 10.82 18.96
C GLY A 112 -11.74 11.02 17.50
N GLY A 113 -12.87 11.68 17.23
CA GLY A 113 -13.37 11.90 15.87
C GLY A 113 -14.89 11.82 15.74
N THR A 114 -15.35 11.82 14.50
CA THR A 114 -16.78 11.66 14.15
C THR A 114 -16.99 10.35 13.39
N ILE A 115 -18.06 9.63 13.75
CA ILE A 115 -18.51 8.43 13.05
C ILE A 115 -19.95 8.67 12.59
N ILE A 116 -20.22 8.43 11.29
CA ILE A 116 -21.55 8.45 10.70
C ILE A 116 -21.89 7.02 10.29
N ARG A 117 -22.96 6.48 10.87
CA ARG A 117 -23.50 5.16 10.53
C ARG A 117 -24.82 5.34 9.79
N THR A 118 -24.90 4.82 8.57
CA THR A 118 -26.08 4.87 7.73
C THR A 118 -26.55 3.45 7.45
N THR A 119 -27.76 3.11 7.90
CA THR A 119 -28.36 1.78 7.78
C THR A 119 -29.38 1.76 6.64
N LEU A 120 -29.15 0.85 5.70
CA LEU A 120 -30.02 0.58 4.56
C LEU A 120 -30.61 -0.83 4.71
N VAL A 121 -31.90 -1.00 4.47
CA VAL A 121 -32.59 -2.30 4.59
C VAL A 121 -33.35 -2.60 3.33
N ALA A 122 -33.23 -3.83 2.84
CA ALA A 122 -34.08 -4.38 1.79
C ALA A 122 -35.24 -5.17 2.40
N ALA A 123 -36.42 -5.11 1.78
CA ALA A 123 -37.65 -5.72 2.28
C ALA A 123 -37.55 -7.24 2.53
N TYR A 124 -36.62 -7.93 1.85
CA TYR A 124 -36.37 -9.36 2.04
C TYR A 124 -35.41 -9.69 3.20
N GLY A 125 -34.98 -8.70 3.99
CA GLY A 125 -34.21 -8.89 5.21
C GLY A 125 -32.68 -8.85 5.04
N LEU A 126 -32.18 -8.16 4.02
CA LEU A 126 -30.78 -7.74 3.97
C LEU A 126 -30.64 -6.35 4.59
N GLU A 127 -29.82 -6.23 5.62
CA GLU A 127 -29.42 -4.96 6.23
C GLU A 127 -27.98 -4.66 5.87
N CYS A 128 -27.69 -3.44 5.38
CA CYS A 128 -26.34 -2.95 5.13
C CYS A 128 -26.09 -1.70 5.99
N ILE A 129 -25.00 -1.71 6.75
CA ILE A 129 -24.57 -0.61 7.61
C ILE A 129 -23.30 -0.04 7.01
N HIS A 130 -23.37 1.20 6.53
CA HIS A 130 -22.22 1.96 6.05
C HIS A 130 -21.70 2.84 7.20
N GLU A 131 -20.44 2.66 7.57
CA GLU A 131 -19.73 3.45 8.57
C GLU A 131 -18.69 4.35 7.90
N LEU A 132 -18.80 5.66 8.10
CA LEU A 132 -17.82 6.67 7.69
C LEU A 132 -17.23 7.30 8.95
N GLN A 133 -15.93 7.16 9.15
CA GLN A 133 -15.23 7.71 10.32
C GLN A 133 -14.13 8.69 9.87
N LEU A 134 -14.09 9.86 10.49
CA LEU A 134 -12.92 10.74 10.47
C LEU A 134 -12.37 10.85 11.88
N ARG A 135 -11.13 10.37 12.09
CA ARG A 135 -10.42 10.59 13.36
C ARG A 135 -9.83 11.99 13.40
N ALA A 136 -9.66 12.54 14.61
CA ALA A 136 -9.26 13.95 14.79
C ALA A 136 -7.88 14.30 14.20
N ASP A 137 -7.00 13.31 14.07
CA ASP A 137 -5.62 13.38 13.58
C ASP A 137 -5.46 12.87 12.14
N GLU A 138 -6.56 12.48 11.48
CA GLU A 138 -6.56 11.94 10.12
C GLU A 138 -7.16 12.93 9.12
N THR A 139 -6.78 12.77 7.86
CA THR A 139 -7.35 13.54 6.73
C THR A 139 -8.01 12.65 5.67
N ALA A 140 -7.85 11.33 5.81
CA ALA A 140 -8.65 10.35 5.09
C ALA A 140 -9.73 9.76 6.02
N PHE A 141 -10.90 9.53 5.46
CA PHE A 141 -11.98 8.81 6.13
C PHE A 141 -11.71 7.31 6.10
N ARG A 142 -12.01 6.63 7.21
CA ARG A 142 -12.13 5.18 7.25
C ARG A 142 -13.56 4.80 6.89
N VAL A 143 -13.71 3.93 5.91
CA VAL A 143 -15.03 3.44 5.45
C VAL A 143 -15.11 1.94 5.62
N ARG A 144 -16.20 1.48 6.23
CA ARG A 144 -16.55 0.05 6.33
C ARG A 144 -18.01 -0.14 5.95
N THR A 145 -18.29 -1.26 5.31
CA THR A 145 -19.65 -1.72 5.04
C THR A 145 -19.86 -3.08 5.67
N THR A 146 -20.90 -3.20 6.50
CA THR A 146 -21.33 -4.46 7.10
C THR A 146 -22.67 -4.88 6.53
N ALA A 147 -22.75 -6.08 5.97
CA ALA A 147 -24.00 -6.71 5.59
C ALA A 147 -24.45 -7.67 6.70
N ARG A 148 -25.74 -7.66 7.04
CA ARG A 148 -26.36 -8.52 8.04
C ARG A 148 -27.62 -9.15 7.48
N ASN A 149 -27.79 -10.44 7.74
CA ASN A 149 -29.01 -11.14 7.39
C ASN A 149 -30.01 -11.07 8.55
N THR A 150 -31.08 -10.30 8.37
CA THR A 150 -32.19 -10.17 9.32
C THR A 150 -33.41 -11.00 8.91
N SER A 151 -33.30 -11.79 7.83
CA SER A 151 -34.35 -12.69 7.37
C SER A 151 -34.30 -14.05 8.09
N SER A 152 -35.27 -14.91 7.83
CA SER A 152 -35.31 -16.28 8.34
C SER A 152 -34.58 -17.31 7.46
N ALA A 153 -34.08 -16.90 6.28
CA ALA A 153 -33.42 -17.77 5.31
C ALA A 153 -31.97 -17.32 5.08
N PRO A 154 -31.05 -18.22 4.69
CA PRO A 154 -29.68 -17.82 4.38
C PRO A 154 -29.63 -16.88 3.17
N LEU A 155 -28.71 -15.91 3.19
CA LEU A 155 -28.42 -15.01 2.07
C LEU A 155 -26.98 -15.20 1.63
N THR A 156 -26.73 -15.48 0.35
CA THR A 156 -25.37 -15.58 -0.18
C THR A 156 -24.98 -14.30 -0.91
N LEU A 157 -23.99 -13.58 -0.38
CA LEU A 157 -23.39 -12.40 -0.99
C LEU A 157 -22.38 -12.81 -2.06
N GLU A 158 -22.37 -12.10 -3.18
CA GLU A 158 -21.43 -12.30 -4.29
C GLU A 158 -20.69 -11.00 -4.66
N LEU A 159 -21.13 -9.87 -4.10
CA LEU A 159 -20.46 -8.57 -4.09
C LEU A 159 -20.86 -7.87 -2.78
N LEU A 160 -19.90 -7.24 -2.11
CA LEU A 160 -20.15 -6.23 -1.07
C LEU A 160 -19.03 -5.18 -1.15
N THR A 161 -19.35 -3.95 -1.53
CA THR A 161 -18.35 -2.88 -1.62
C THR A 161 -17.96 -2.34 -0.26
N SER A 162 -16.66 -2.15 -0.05
CA SER A 162 -16.10 -1.44 1.11
C SER A 162 -16.50 0.03 1.14
N PHE A 163 -16.64 0.66 -0.03
CA PHE A 163 -17.08 2.05 -0.19
C PHE A 163 -17.78 2.25 -1.55
N SER A 164 -18.60 3.30 -1.65
CA SER A 164 -19.08 3.85 -2.92
C SER A 164 -19.13 5.37 -2.87
N LEU A 165 -18.63 6.02 -3.92
CA LEU A 165 -18.67 7.46 -4.14
C LEU A 165 -19.33 7.76 -5.47
N GLY A 166 -20.41 8.53 -5.42
CA GLY A 166 -21.08 9.06 -6.62
C GLY A 166 -20.70 10.51 -6.89
N GLY A 167 -21.18 11.03 -8.03
CA GLY A 167 -21.13 12.46 -8.29
C GLY A 167 -19.72 13.04 -8.37
N LEU A 168 -18.73 12.24 -8.80
CA LEU A 168 -17.38 12.74 -9.01
C LEU A 168 -17.41 13.85 -10.07
N THR A 169 -16.75 14.96 -9.75
CA THR A 169 -16.91 16.30 -10.33
C THR A 169 -18.32 16.91 -10.24
N PRO A 170 -18.74 17.40 -9.06
CA PRO A 170 -19.92 18.27 -8.96
C PRO A 170 -19.68 19.67 -9.54
N PHE A 171 -18.59 19.87 -10.29
CA PHE A 171 -18.13 21.14 -10.88
C PHE A 171 -18.38 21.21 -12.39
N ALA A 172 -19.09 20.23 -12.94
CA ALA A 172 -19.59 20.22 -14.31
C ALA A 172 -21.11 20.02 -14.30
N THR A 173 -21.81 20.69 -15.20
CA THR A 173 -23.26 20.49 -15.37
C THR A 173 -23.58 19.25 -16.21
N ASP A 174 -22.60 18.71 -16.94
CA ASP A 174 -22.72 17.63 -17.91
C ASP A 174 -21.72 16.50 -17.62
N ASP A 175 -21.34 15.75 -18.66
CA ASP A 175 -20.38 14.66 -18.62
C ASP A 175 -18.90 15.10 -18.63
N ALA A 176 -18.60 16.34 -18.26
CA ALA A 176 -17.23 16.74 -17.89
C ALA A 176 -16.13 16.35 -18.91
N PRO A 177 -16.29 16.67 -20.22
CA PRO A 177 -15.36 16.24 -21.25
C PRO A 177 -13.96 16.87 -21.04
N GLY A 178 -12.92 16.06 -21.19
CA GLY A 178 -11.52 16.49 -21.24
C GLY A 178 -10.93 17.03 -19.93
N ARG A 179 -11.63 16.90 -18.79
CA ARG A 179 -11.17 17.43 -17.49
C ARG A 179 -10.73 16.39 -16.46
N LEU A 180 -11.20 15.15 -16.58
CA LEU A 180 -10.97 14.11 -15.58
C LEU A 180 -9.74 13.25 -15.94
N ARG A 181 -8.83 13.11 -14.97
CA ARG A 181 -7.67 12.21 -15.04
C ARG A 181 -7.76 11.15 -13.95
N VAL A 182 -7.42 9.93 -14.30
CA VAL A 182 -7.38 8.79 -13.40
C VAL A 182 -5.92 8.45 -13.11
N HIS A 183 -5.57 8.39 -11.83
CA HIS A 183 -4.23 8.06 -11.34
C HIS A 183 -4.26 6.69 -10.66
N ARG A 184 -3.29 5.85 -11.01
CA ARG A 184 -3.09 4.50 -10.45
C ARG A 184 -1.60 4.24 -10.27
N LEU A 185 -1.25 3.25 -9.46
CA LEU A 185 0.14 2.81 -9.30
C LEU A 185 0.28 1.36 -9.76
N ARG A 186 1.08 1.14 -10.79
CA ARG A 186 1.47 -0.18 -11.28
C ARG A 186 2.48 -0.81 -10.32
N SER A 187 2.51 -2.13 -10.30
CA SER A 187 3.51 -2.89 -9.57
C SER A 187 3.90 -4.13 -10.35
N THR A 188 5.15 -4.54 -10.25
CA THR A 188 5.64 -5.88 -10.62
C THR A 188 6.89 -6.11 -9.78
N TRP A 189 7.32 -7.37 -9.67
CA TRP A 189 8.55 -7.71 -8.95
C TRP A 189 9.73 -6.83 -9.42
N SER A 190 10.44 -6.23 -8.46
CA SER A 190 11.58 -5.33 -8.69
C SER A 190 11.25 -4.00 -9.42
N ALA A 191 9.98 -3.60 -9.52
CA ALA A 191 9.59 -2.32 -10.12
C ALA A 191 8.25 -1.78 -9.56
N GLU A 192 8.15 -1.70 -8.24
CA GLU A 192 6.96 -1.31 -7.49
C GLU A 192 6.66 0.20 -7.60
N GLY A 193 5.37 0.55 -7.62
CA GLY A 193 4.90 1.92 -7.38
C GLY A 193 4.93 2.84 -8.61
N ARG A 194 4.97 2.31 -9.84
CA ARG A 194 5.02 3.14 -11.05
C ARG A 194 3.71 3.88 -11.28
N HIS A 195 3.76 5.22 -11.23
CA HIS A 195 2.60 6.06 -11.48
C HIS A 195 2.13 5.97 -12.94
N GLU A 196 0.84 5.70 -13.11
CA GLU A 196 0.10 5.77 -14.36
C GLU A 196 -0.98 6.84 -14.25
N GLU A 197 -1.10 7.65 -15.30
CA GLU A 197 -2.17 8.63 -15.47
C GLU A 197 -2.83 8.47 -16.85
N ARG A 198 -4.17 8.45 -16.89
CA ARG A 198 -4.97 8.33 -18.11
C ARG A 198 -6.15 9.29 -18.05
N SER A 199 -6.62 9.82 -19.19
CA SER A 199 -7.90 10.53 -19.16
C SER A 199 -9.05 9.54 -19.06
N LEU A 200 -10.23 10.06 -18.72
CA LEU A 200 -11.46 9.29 -18.76
C LEU A 200 -11.77 8.79 -20.18
N GLU A 201 -11.46 9.59 -21.21
CA GLU A 201 -11.61 9.25 -22.62
C GLU A 201 -10.63 8.15 -23.04
N ASP A 202 -9.36 8.20 -22.59
CA ASP A 202 -8.34 7.15 -22.85
C ASP A 202 -8.73 5.78 -22.25
N LEU A 203 -9.64 5.79 -21.26
CA LEU A 203 -10.20 4.61 -20.60
C LEU A 203 -11.56 4.18 -21.19
N HIS A 204 -12.05 4.88 -22.21
CA HIS A 204 -13.35 4.62 -22.84
C HIS A 204 -14.52 4.67 -21.83
N LEU A 205 -14.45 5.61 -20.90
CA LEU A 205 -15.45 5.82 -19.85
C LEU A 205 -16.47 6.91 -20.20
N GLU A 206 -16.50 7.39 -21.44
CA GLU A 206 -17.58 8.24 -21.92
C GLU A 206 -18.91 7.48 -21.83
N ARG A 207 -20.00 8.19 -21.49
CA ARG A 207 -21.32 7.55 -21.44
C ARG A 207 -21.81 7.21 -22.85
N SER A 208 -22.69 6.23 -22.96
CA SER A 208 -23.42 6.01 -24.21
C SER A 208 -24.30 7.23 -24.55
N TRP A 209 -24.62 7.41 -25.84
CA TRP A 209 -25.30 8.60 -26.36
C TRP A 209 -26.61 8.98 -25.64
N ILE A 210 -27.36 7.99 -25.10
CA ILE A 210 -28.56 8.18 -24.27
C ILE A 210 -28.43 7.67 -22.82
N GLY A 211 -27.23 7.30 -22.38
CA GLY A 211 -27.00 6.77 -21.03
C GLY A 211 -27.62 5.38 -20.76
N TYR A 212 -27.97 4.62 -21.80
CA TYR A 212 -28.52 3.28 -21.63
C TYR A 212 -27.43 2.27 -21.23
N GLY A 213 -26.36 2.18 -22.02
CA GLY A 213 -25.25 1.26 -21.79
C GLY A 213 -24.30 1.75 -20.71
N ILE A 214 -23.81 0.81 -19.90
CA ILE A 214 -22.80 1.11 -18.88
C ILE A 214 -21.40 1.10 -19.49
N THR A 215 -20.54 1.96 -18.97
CA THR A 215 -19.09 1.88 -19.16
C THR A 215 -18.45 1.72 -17.79
N CYS A 216 -17.50 0.78 -17.71
CA CYS A 216 -16.85 0.43 -16.45
C CYS A 216 -15.42 0.01 -16.73
N GLU A 217 -14.50 0.63 -16.01
CA GLU A 217 -13.09 0.23 -15.90
C GLU A 217 -12.96 -0.45 -14.53
N ARG A 218 -12.96 -1.79 -14.56
CA ARG A 218 -12.70 -2.63 -13.40
C ARG A 218 -11.24 -3.06 -13.44
N PHE A 219 -10.51 -2.79 -12.37
CA PHE A 219 -9.15 -3.30 -12.21
C PHE A 219 -8.93 -3.75 -10.76
N GLY A 220 -7.94 -4.61 -10.55
CA GLY A 220 -7.78 -5.28 -9.27
C GLY A 220 -6.59 -6.22 -9.25
N GLN A 221 -6.48 -6.97 -8.16
CA GLN A 221 -5.52 -8.06 -8.00
C GLN A 221 -6.20 -9.29 -7.45
N THR A 222 -5.70 -10.46 -7.83
CA THR A 222 -6.22 -11.76 -7.39
C THR A 222 -5.11 -12.55 -6.69
N GLY A 223 -5.37 -12.95 -5.45
CA GLY A 223 -4.53 -13.83 -4.65
C GLY A 223 -3.92 -13.18 -3.41
N SER A 224 -2.90 -13.84 -2.86
CA SER A 224 -2.25 -13.51 -1.58
C SER A 224 -1.08 -12.51 -1.71
N MET A 225 -0.88 -11.99 -2.92
CA MET A 225 0.04 -10.90 -3.25
C MET A 225 -0.79 -9.72 -3.77
N PRO A 226 -1.36 -8.87 -2.88
CA PRO A 226 -2.29 -7.82 -3.25
C PRO A 226 -1.65 -6.69 -4.08
N VAL A 227 -0.32 -6.67 -4.22
CA VAL A 227 0.43 -5.66 -4.98
C VAL A 227 1.23 -6.32 -6.12
N ASN A 228 0.56 -7.07 -7.00
CA ASN A 228 1.18 -7.80 -8.12
C ASN A 228 0.61 -7.42 -9.50
N GLY A 229 0.80 -6.17 -9.90
CA GLY A 229 0.27 -5.56 -11.12
C GLY A 229 -0.23 -4.14 -10.85
N TRP A 230 -0.87 -3.96 -9.70
CA TRP A 230 -1.46 -2.72 -9.22
C TRP A 230 -1.33 -2.63 -7.70
N PHE A 231 -1.13 -1.43 -7.17
CA PHE A 231 -1.48 -1.13 -5.79
C PHE A 231 -3.00 -0.97 -5.66
N PRO A 232 -3.59 -1.27 -4.48
CA PRO A 232 -5.00 -1.06 -4.18
C PRO A 232 -5.35 0.43 -4.00
N LEU A 233 -4.95 1.29 -4.94
CA LEU A 233 -5.09 2.74 -4.88
C LEU A 233 -5.56 3.32 -6.22
N VAL A 234 -6.51 4.25 -6.16
CA VAL A 234 -6.95 5.05 -7.30
C VAL A 234 -7.25 6.48 -6.88
N ALA A 235 -6.97 7.43 -7.76
CA ALA A 235 -7.45 8.80 -7.61
C ALA A 235 -8.08 9.30 -8.92
N VAL A 236 -9.06 10.20 -8.79
CA VAL A 236 -9.70 10.91 -9.90
C VAL A 236 -9.47 12.40 -9.68
N GLU A 237 -8.75 13.05 -10.59
CA GLU A 237 -8.44 14.48 -10.58
C GLU A 237 -9.34 15.20 -11.58
N ASP A 238 -10.08 16.21 -11.12
CA ASP A 238 -10.65 17.25 -11.99
C ASP A 238 -9.64 18.41 -12.08
N ARG A 239 -8.94 18.48 -13.22
CA ARG A 239 -7.92 19.51 -13.46
C ARG A 239 -8.46 20.91 -13.61
N VAL A 240 -9.71 21.05 -14.01
CA VAL A 240 -10.35 22.37 -14.17
C VAL A 240 -10.74 22.91 -12.80
N ALA A 241 -11.29 22.04 -11.93
CA ALA A 241 -11.65 22.42 -10.57
C ALA A 241 -10.45 22.43 -9.59
N GLY A 242 -9.35 21.76 -9.93
CA GLY A 242 -8.21 21.57 -9.03
C GLY A 242 -8.55 20.70 -7.82
N VAL A 243 -9.46 19.74 -7.99
CA VAL A 243 -9.96 18.84 -6.93
C VAL A 243 -9.67 17.39 -7.29
N THR A 244 -9.14 16.64 -6.32
CA THR A 244 -8.84 15.21 -6.48
C THR A 244 -9.52 14.40 -5.39
N TRP A 245 -10.20 13.33 -5.80
CA TRP A 245 -10.71 12.26 -4.92
C TRP A 245 -9.75 11.09 -4.97
N GLY A 246 -9.53 10.40 -3.86
CA GLY A 246 -8.79 9.14 -3.91
C GLY A 246 -9.16 8.17 -2.83
N VAL A 247 -8.80 6.93 -3.11
CA VAL A 247 -9.13 5.77 -2.29
C VAL A 247 -7.96 4.80 -2.26
N GLN A 248 -7.71 4.22 -1.08
CA GLN A 248 -6.82 3.10 -0.89
C GLN A 248 -7.52 2.00 -0.09
N LEU A 249 -7.50 0.75 -0.57
CA LEU A 249 -8.08 -0.39 0.15
C LEU A 249 -7.04 -0.99 1.12
N ALA A 250 -7.47 -1.35 2.31
CA ALA A 250 -6.70 -2.12 3.29
C ALA A 250 -7.16 -3.58 3.24
N THR A 251 -6.54 -4.37 2.36
CA THR A 251 -6.94 -5.74 2.05
C THR A 251 -5.73 -6.61 1.70
N PRO A 252 -5.46 -7.69 2.45
CA PRO A 252 -4.27 -8.52 2.23
C PRO A 252 -4.42 -9.49 1.06
N GLY A 253 -5.61 -9.58 0.46
CA GLY A 253 -5.96 -10.56 -0.58
C GLY A 253 -6.57 -9.92 -1.81
N SER A 254 -7.34 -10.71 -2.57
CA SER A 254 -7.98 -10.27 -3.81
C SER A 254 -8.85 -9.03 -3.62
N TRP A 255 -8.69 -8.03 -4.48
CA TRP A 255 -9.42 -6.75 -4.40
C TRP A 255 -9.76 -6.21 -5.78
N GLN A 256 -10.77 -5.34 -5.84
CA GLN A 256 -11.12 -4.62 -7.07
C GLN A 256 -11.57 -3.19 -6.78
N LEU A 257 -11.31 -2.32 -7.77
CA LEU A 257 -11.79 -0.94 -7.85
C LEU A 257 -12.48 -0.74 -9.20
N GLU A 258 -13.56 0.02 -9.19
CA GLU A 258 -14.41 0.24 -10.36
C GLU A 258 -14.72 1.71 -10.56
N LEU A 259 -14.27 2.25 -11.68
CA LEU A 259 -14.76 3.51 -12.24
C LEU A 259 -15.96 3.18 -13.12
N TYR A 260 -17.13 3.67 -12.73
CA TYR A 260 -18.39 3.35 -13.37
C TYR A 260 -19.03 4.62 -13.91
N ARG A 261 -19.53 4.53 -15.14
CA ARG A 261 -20.32 5.58 -15.74
C ARG A 261 -21.48 4.98 -16.53
N ARG A 262 -22.66 5.53 -16.30
CA ARG A 262 -23.86 5.25 -17.10
C ARG A 262 -24.46 6.55 -17.60
N ASN A 263 -24.53 7.52 -16.70
CA ASN A 263 -25.05 8.85 -16.93
C ASN A 263 -23.91 9.88 -16.90
N ASP A 264 -24.21 11.18 -16.81
CA ASP A 264 -23.19 12.23 -16.82
C ASP A 264 -22.19 12.12 -15.66
N GLN A 265 -22.65 11.73 -14.48
CA GLN A 265 -21.77 11.64 -13.31
C GLN A 265 -20.96 10.34 -13.31
N LEU A 266 -19.68 10.46 -12.96
CA LEU A 266 -18.79 9.33 -12.71
C LEU A 266 -18.95 8.86 -11.26
N ALA A 267 -18.87 7.54 -11.05
CA ALA A 267 -18.85 6.93 -9.73
C ALA A 267 -17.59 6.07 -9.55
N LEU A 268 -17.13 5.96 -8.30
CA LEU A 268 -16.01 5.14 -7.89
C LEU A 268 -16.43 4.26 -6.70
N SER A 269 -16.20 2.96 -6.80
CA SER A 269 -16.44 2.03 -5.71
C SER A 269 -15.42 0.91 -5.71
N GLY A 270 -15.40 0.09 -4.67
CA GLY A 270 -14.61 -1.13 -4.65
C GLY A 270 -14.51 -1.75 -3.28
N GLY A 271 -13.61 -2.71 -3.15
CA GLY A 271 -13.41 -3.51 -1.95
C GLY A 271 -12.75 -4.85 -2.29
N GLN A 272 -13.10 -5.88 -1.54
CA GLN A 272 -12.74 -7.24 -1.90
C GLN A 272 -13.24 -7.60 -3.31
N ALA A 273 -12.46 -8.39 -4.05
CA ALA A 273 -12.84 -8.83 -5.38
C ALA A 273 -14.12 -9.68 -5.34
N ASP A 274 -15.03 -9.43 -6.27
CA ASP A 274 -16.36 -10.03 -6.34
C ASP A 274 -16.34 -11.47 -6.87
N ARG A 275 -17.52 -12.05 -7.10
CA ARG A 275 -17.65 -13.39 -7.71
C ARG A 275 -16.96 -13.51 -9.06
N GLU A 276 -17.01 -12.49 -9.92
CA GLU A 276 -16.51 -12.58 -11.28
C GLU A 276 -14.98 -12.44 -11.35
N LEU A 277 -14.38 -11.63 -10.48
CA LEU A 277 -12.92 -11.43 -10.46
C LEU A 277 -12.21 -12.32 -9.42
N GLY A 278 -12.73 -12.33 -8.18
CA GLY A 278 -12.10 -13.00 -7.04
C GLY A 278 -12.67 -14.39 -6.73
N HIS A 279 -13.72 -14.82 -7.45
CA HIS A 279 -14.50 -16.03 -7.13
C HIS A 279 -14.92 -16.05 -5.65
N TRP A 280 -15.30 -14.88 -5.14
CA TRP A 280 -15.75 -14.71 -3.78
C TRP A 280 -17.28 -14.85 -3.67
N TRP A 281 -17.73 -15.61 -2.68
CA TRP A 281 -19.09 -15.50 -2.15
C TRP A 281 -19.13 -15.97 -0.70
N LYS A 282 -19.97 -15.32 0.11
CA LYS A 282 -20.16 -15.63 1.53
C LYS A 282 -21.64 -15.84 1.83
N THR A 283 -21.97 -16.95 2.47
CA THR A 283 -23.35 -17.20 2.94
C THR A 283 -23.48 -16.68 4.36
N LEU A 284 -24.50 -15.86 4.59
CA LEU A 284 -24.91 -15.37 5.90
C LEU A 284 -26.10 -16.18 6.38
N ALA A 285 -25.93 -16.93 7.46
CA ALA A 285 -27.05 -17.51 8.19
C ALA A 285 -27.95 -16.42 8.79
N PRO A 286 -29.22 -16.71 9.14
CA PRO A 286 -30.05 -15.78 9.89
C PRO A 286 -29.33 -15.23 11.13
N GLY A 287 -29.26 -13.90 11.24
CA GLY A 287 -28.55 -13.18 12.30
C GLY A 287 -27.05 -12.96 12.08
N GLU A 288 -26.43 -13.63 11.10
CA GLU A 288 -25.00 -13.47 10.78
C GLU A 288 -24.74 -12.14 10.05
N SER A 289 -23.53 -11.62 10.23
CA SER A 289 -23.04 -10.43 9.54
C SER A 289 -21.65 -10.65 8.94
N PHE A 290 -21.36 -9.96 7.86
CA PHE A 290 -20.04 -9.87 7.24
C PHE A 290 -19.67 -8.41 6.99
N THR A 291 -18.44 -8.04 7.37
CA THR A 291 -17.88 -6.71 7.14
C THR A 291 -16.83 -6.79 6.05
N ALA A 292 -16.99 -5.99 4.99
CA ALA A 292 -16.00 -5.87 3.92
C ALA A 292 -14.69 -5.26 4.47
N PRO A 293 -13.54 -5.46 3.79
CA PRO A 293 -12.29 -4.83 4.17
C PRO A 293 -12.42 -3.31 4.30
N GLU A 294 -11.63 -2.70 5.18
CA GLU A 294 -11.62 -1.25 5.35
C GLU A 294 -11.06 -0.55 4.10
N SER A 295 -11.56 0.66 3.84
CA SER A 295 -11.00 1.53 2.82
C SER A 295 -10.75 2.93 3.37
N PHE A 296 -9.70 3.57 2.87
CA PHE A 296 -9.37 4.95 3.17
C PHE A 296 -9.80 5.82 2.01
N VAL A 297 -10.64 6.81 2.27
CA VAL A 297 -11.27 7.64 1.25
C VAL A 297 -10.99 9.10 1.56
N THR A 298 -10.68 9.91 0.55
CA THR A 298 -10.40 11.33 0.76
C THR A 298 -10.77 12.18 -0.46
N VAL A 299 -10.95 13.47 -0.24
CA VAL A 299 -10.97 14.50 -1.28
C VAL A 299 -10.17 15.71 -0.81
N CYS A 300 -9.46 16.40 -1.71
CA CYS A 300 -8.81 17.67 -1.38
C CYS A 300 -8.68 18.57 -2.61
N THR A 301 -8.44 19.86 -2.38
CA THR A 301 -7.87 20.74 -3.40
C THR A 301 -6.40 20.40 -3.59
N GLY A 302 -5.97 20.21 -4.83
CA GLY A 302 -4.62 19.71 -5.17
C GLY A 302 -4.65 18.44 -6.02
N GLY A 303 -3.48 18.00 -6.45
CA GLY A 303 -3.33 16.84 -7.34
C GLY A 303 -3.11 15.50 -6.62
N PHE A 304 -2.64 14.52 -7.38
CA PHE A 304 -2.44 13.14 -6.94
C PHE A 304 -1.59 12.97 -5.67
N ASP A 305 -0.45 13.65 -5.59
CA ASP A 305 0.46 13.52 -4.44
C ASP A 305 -0.21 14.02 -3.13
N ALA A 306 -1.05 15.06 -3.20
CA ALA A 306 -1.78 15.58 -2.03
C ALA A 306 -2.79 14.55 -1.50
N VAL A 307 -3.48 13.84 -2.40
CA VAL A 307 -4.37 12.73 -2.02
C VAL A 307 -3.60 11.57 -1.42
N CYS A 308 -2.45 11.21 -2.00
CA CYS A 308 -1.57 10.17 -1.47
C CYS A 308 -1.10 10.50 -0.03
N THR A 309 -0.84 11.78 0.28
CA THR A 309 -0.58 12.22 1.67
C THR A 309 -1.69 11.87 2.62
N ARG A 310 -2.91 12.21 2.24
CA ARG A 310 -4.06 12.04 3.11
C ARG A 310 -4.36 10.57 3.35
N LEU A 311 -4.26 9.76 2.28
CA LEU A 311 -4.49 8.31 2.32
C LEU A 311 -3.53 7.54 3.23
N LYS A 312 -2.35 8.08 3.52
CA LYS A 312 -1.38 7.48 4.46
C LYS A 312 -1.53 7.93 5.91
N THR A 313 -2.38 8.93 6.21
CA THR A 313 -2.59 9.35 7.61
C THR A 313 -3.09 8.21 8.52
N PRO A 314 -3.95 7.29 8.06
CA PRO A 314 -4.37 6.11 8.84
C PRO A 314 -3.24 5.15 9.25
N LEU A 315 -2.07 5.21 8.60
CA LEU A 315 -0.89 4.40 8.93
C LEU A 315 -0.07 4.98 10.09
N LEU A 316 -0.31 6.23 10.49
CA LEU A 316 0.44 6.87 11.58
C LEU A 316 0.14 6.24 12.95
N GLU A 317 -1.11 5.86 13.22
CA GLU A 317 -1.49 5.18 14.47
C GLU A 317 -0.75 3.83 14.64
N PRO A 318 -0.81 2.87 13.71
CA PRO A 318 -0.09 1.61 13.87
C PRO A 318 1.43 1.81 13.88
N LEU A 319 1.96 2.85 13.22
CA LEU A 319 3.38 3.22 13.30
C LEU A 319 3.80 3.71 14.69
N ALA A 320 2.96 4.53 15.33
CA ALA A 320 3.20 5.01 16.68
C ALA A 320 3.12 3.87 17.73
N ALA A 321 2.40 2.79 17.41
CA ALA A 321 2.28 1.60 18.25
C ALA A 321 3.40 0.56 18.06
N GLN A 322 4.40 0.82 17.20
CA GLN A 322 5.56 -0.06 17.04
C GLN A 322 6.50 0.00 18.26
N ALA A 323 7.43 -0.95 18.33
CA ALA A 323 8.42 -1.00 19.42
C ALA A 323 9.17 0.34 19.56
N ALA A 324 9.39 0.78 20.81
CA ALA A 324 10.03 2.07 21.09
C ALA A 324 11.46 2.19 20.52
N SER A 325 12.13 1.06 20.25
CA SER A 325 13.41 1.02 19.54
C SER A 325 13.36 1.65 18.14
N GLU A 326 12.16 1.71 17.54
CA GLU A 326 11.95 2.20 16.18
C GLU A 326 11.78 3.73 16.08
N ALA A 327 11.82 4.45 17.21
CA ALA A 327 11.65 5.89 17.23
C ALA A 327 12.74 6.65 16.44
N ASP A 328 13.99 6.19 16.55
CA ASP A 328 15.16 6.84 15.94
C ASP A 328 15.56 6.24 14.58
N LEU A 329 14.69 5.42 13.97
CA LEU A 329 14.90 4.69 12.72
C LEU A 329 16.24 3.93 12.67
N PRO A 330 16.46 2.93 13.54
CA PRO A 330 17.74 2.23 13.57
C PRO A 330 18.11 1.60 12.22
N ILE A 331 19.41 1.62 11.91
CA ILE A 331 19.99 1.13 10.66
C ILE A 331 20.10 -0.39 10.69
N ILE A 332 19.72 -1.01 9.57
CA ILE A 332 19.75 -2.45 9.36
C ILE A 332 21.01 -2.81 8.55
N PHE A 333 21.67 -3.91 8.92
CA PHE A 333 22.52 -4.66 8.00
C PHE A 333 21.89 -6.03 7.77
N ASN A 334 21.58 -6.35 6.53
CA ASN A 334 21.08 -7.66 6.14
C ASN A 334 22.17 -8.40 5.36
N GLU A 335 22.47 -9.64 5.75
CA GLU A 335 23.59 -10.38 5.17
C GLU A 335 23.29 -11.07 3.82
N TRP A 336 22.04 -11.07 3.33
CA TRP A 336 21.62 -11.77 2.10
C TRP A 336 22.59 -11.60 0.92
N CYS A 337 22.93 -10.36 0.53
CA CYS A 337 23.82 -10.10 -0.60
C CYS A 337 25.32 -10.30 -0.28
N THR A 338 25.65 -10.77 0.93
CA THR A 338 26.98 -11.18 1.37
C THR A 338 27.21 -12.66 1.09
N SER A 339 26.29 -13.52 1.54
CA SER A 339 26.45 -14.98 1.46
C SER A 339 25.60 -15.64 0.38
N TRP A 340 24.60 -14.93 -0.15
CA TRP A 340 23.60 -15.44 -1.09
C TRP A 340 22.92 -16.70 -0.59
N GLY A 341 22.38 -16.61 0.62
CA GLY A 341 21.69 -17.70 1.29
C GLY A 341 22.64 -18.74 1.87
N SER A 342 23.81 -18.35 2.35
CA SER A 342 24.76 -19.26 3.01
C SER A 342 25.39 -18.66 4.28
N PRO A 343 24.58 -18.12 5.23
CA PRO A 343 25.11 -17.61 6.47
C PRO A 343 25.74 -18.73 7.30
N THR A 344 26.85 -18.42 7.96
CA THR A 344 27.47 -19.28 8.97
C THR A 344 27.82 -18.45 10.21
N HIS A 345 28.13 -19.12 11.32
CA HIS A 345 28.63 -18.43 12.50
C HIS A 345 29.84 -17.53 12.17
N ALA A 346 30.84 -18.03 11.45
CA ALA A 346 32.10 -17.33 11.24
C ALA A 346 31.98 -16.02 10.45
N ASN A 347 31.26 -16.02 9.34
CA ASN A 347 31.01 -14.82 8.52
C ASN A 347 30.10 -13.81 9.25
N LEU A 348 29.12 -14.26 10.03
CA LEU A 348 28.32 -13.35 10.87
C LEU A 348 29.16 -12.67 11.96
N ILE A 349 30.12 -13.39 12.57
CA ILE A 349 31.05 -12.78 13.54
C ILE A 349 31.95 -11.74 12.86
N ALA A 350 32.50 -12.05 11.67
CA ALA A 350 33.32 -11.12 10.92
C ALA A 350 32.55 -9.84 10.53
N LEU A 351 31.28 -9.98 10.12
CA LEU A 351 30.39 -8.85 9.87
C LEU A 351 30.15 -8.06 11.16
N ALA A 352 29.80 -8.72 12.26
CA ALA A 352 29.53 -8.07 13.53
C ALA A 352 30.76 -7.30 14.04
N ASP A 353 31.96 -7.85 13.91
CA ASP A 353 33.22 -7.17 14.26
C ASP A 353 33.44 -5.90 13.43
N ARG A 354 33.11 -5.94 12.13
CA ARG A 354 33.19 -4.77 11.24
C ARG A 354 32.17 -3.69 11.58
N LEU A 355 30.94 -4.11 11.91
CA LEU A 355 29.81 -3.24 12.18
C LEU A 355 29.84 -2.61 13.57
N ARG A 356 30.59 -3.20 14.51
CA ARG A 356 30.71 -2.68 15.88
C ARG A 356 31.12 -1.22 15.90
N GLY A 357 30.33 -0.38 16.59
CA GLY A 357 30.57 1.06 16.70
C GLY A 357 30.36 1.86 15.42
N SER A 358 29.89 1.24 14.32
CA SER A 358 29.58 1.94 13.07
C SER A 358 28.31 2.79 13.17
N GLY A 359 27.39 2.42 14.07
CA GLY A 359 26.06 2.99 14.20
C GLY A 359 24.94 2.14 13.59
N VAL A 360 25.28 1.04 12.91
CA VAL A 360 24.33 -0.04 12.58
C VAL A 360 23.79 -0.67 13.87
N THR A 361 22.49 -0.98 13.88
CA THR A 361 21.80 -1.55 15.06
C THR A 361 21.44 -3.01 14.86
N TYR A 362 20.86 -3.37 13.72
CA TYR A 362 20.44 -4.74 13.44
C TYR A 362 21.45 -5.46 12.55
N LEU A 363 21.78 -6.71 12.89
CA LEU A 363 22.44 -7.65 11.98
C LEU A 363 21.49 -8.83 11.73
N VAL A 364 20.91 -8.86 10.54
CA VAL A 364 19.90 -9.85 10.13
C VAL A 364 20.59 -11.03 9.46
N ILE A 365 20.34 -12.23 10.01
CA ILE A 365 20.67 -13.51 9.40
C ILE A 365 19.56 -13.84 8.40
N ASP A 366 19.86 -13.77 7.10
CA ASP A 366 18.85 -13.99 6.06
C ASP A 366 18.73 -15.50 5.74
N ASP A 367 18.07 -15.88 4.64
CA ASP A 367 17.80 -17.28 4.31
C ASP A 367 19.06 -18.17 4.32
N GLY A 368 18.88 -19.46 4.59
CA GLY A 368 19.94 -20.47 4.64
C GLY A 368 20.47 -20.81 6.03
N TRP A 369 19.92 -20.20 7.07
CA TRP A 369 20.26 -20.54 8.46
C TRP A 369 19.71 -21.90 8.91
N ALA A 370 18.63 -22.36 8.28
CA ALA A 370 17.98 -23.65 8.58
C ALA A 370 18.58 -24.80 7.75
N GLU A 371 18.36 -26.03 8.21
CA GLU A 371 18.71 -27.25 7.45
C GLU A 371 17.99 -27.27 6.10
N ARG A 372 18.73 -27.69 5.06
CA ARG A 372 18.23 -27.81 3.69
C ARG A 372 18.16 -29.30 3.32
N PRO A 373 17.03 -29.98 3.58
CA PRO A 373 16.91 -31.40 3.25
C PRO A 373 16.81 -31.67 1.74
N GLY A 374 16.46 -30.64 0.95
CA GLY A 374 16.36 -30.69 -0.52
C GLY A 374 17.58 -30.14 -1.27
N LYS A 375 17.44 -29.96 -2.60
CA LYS A 375 18.50 -29.45 -3.51
C LYS A 375 18.38 -27.97 -3.89
N GLY A 376 17.33 -27.28 -3.42
CA GLY A 376 17.09 -25.86 -3.71
C GLY A 376 17.73 -24.90 -2.69
N ILE A 377 17.89 -23.64 -3.08
CA ILE A 377 18.43 -22.58 -2.20
C ILE A 377 17.47 -22.23 -1.06
N GLN A 378 16.17 -22.18 -1.30
CA GLN A 378 15.16 -21.99 -0.25
C GLN A 378 14.55 -23.35 0.11
N GLN A 379 14.58 -23.69 1.41
CA GLN A 379 14.00 -24.92 1.96
C GLN A 379 13.28 -24.58 3.27
N ASN A 380 11.98 -24.37 3.18
CA ASN A 380 11.11 -23.94 4.26
C ASN A 380 10.28 -25.11 4.81
N GLY A 381 9.84 -24.96 6.06
CA GLY A 381 8.88 -25.87 6.69
C GLY A 381 9.29 -26.28 8.10
N ASP A 382 10.42 -26.99 8.23
CA ASP A 382 10.81 -27.59 9.52
C ASP A 382 11.54 -26.62 10.47
N TRP A 383 12.14 -25.56 9.93
CA TRP A 383 12.88 -24.52 10.68
C TRP A 383 13.88 -25.10 11.70
N ILE A 384 14.57 -26.18 11.31
CA ILE A 384 15.61 -26.83 12.13
C ILE A 384 16.93 -26.10 11.86
N ILE A 385 17.67 -25.75 12.92
CA ILE A 385 18.94 -25.03 12.80
C ILE A 385 19.98 -25.89 12.08
N ASN A 386 20.64 -25.34 11.05
CA ASN A 386 21.75 -26.00 10.37
C ASN A 386 22.99 -26.05 11.27
N ARG A 387 23.24 -27.18 11.93
CA ARG A 387 24.39 -27.35 12.84
C ARG A 387 25.75 -27.34 12.14
N THR A 388 25.82 -27.51 10.83
CA THR A 388 27.08 -27.35 10.08
C THR A 388 27.46 -25.86 9.98
N ALA A 389 26.49 -25.00 9.70
CA ALA A 389 26.69 -23.55 9.65
C ALA A 389 26.73 -22.91 11.04
N PHE A 390 26.02 -23.49 12.01
CA PHE A 390 25.86 -23.01 13.38
C PHE A 390 26.17 -24.15 14.38
N PRO A 391 27.45 -24.54 14.55
CA PRO A 391 27.85 -25.71 15.35
C PRO A 391 27.32 -25.66 16.78
N ASP A 392 27.49 -24.52 17.45
CA ASP A 392 27.01 -24.30 18.82
C ASP A 392 25.54 -23.84 18.89
N GLY A 393 24.86 -23.86 17.74
CA GLY A 393 23.47 -23.45 17.58
C GLY A 393 23.32 -21.94 17.38
N LEU A 394 22.11 -21.54 17.03
CA LEU A 394 21.79 -20.16 16.68
C LEU A 394 21.97 -19.19 17.86
N ARG A 395 21.73 -19.68 19.09
CA ARG A 395 21.88 -18.89 20.32
C ARG A 395 23.29 -18.37 20.51
N ALA A 396 24.30 -19.20 20.27
CA ALA A 396 25.71 -18.81 20.40
C ALA A 396 26.07 -17.68 19.41
N THR A 397 25.59 -17.77 18.17
CA THR A 397 25.75 -16.68 17.19
C THR A 397 25.02 -15.41 17.64
N ALA A 398 23.77 -15.52 18.09
CA ALA A 398 23.00 -14.38 18.55
C ALA A 398 23.65 -13.68 19.77
N ASP A 399 24.17 -14.45 20.73
CA ASP A 399 24.93 -13.93 21.88
C ASP A 399 26.21 -13.23 21.43
N ALA A 400 26.92 -13.78 20.45
CA ALA A 400 28.15 -13.19 19.93
C ALA A 400 27.91 -11.91 19.10
N ILE A 401 26.76 -11.79 18.42
CA ILE A 401 26.31 -10.54 17.78
C ILE A 401 26.00 -9.50 18.86
N ARG A 402 25.26 -9.87 19.92
CA ARG A 402 24.96 -8.99 21.05
C ARG A 402 26.20 -8.50 21.78
N ALA A 403 27.22 -9.34 21.93
CA ALA A 403 28.50 -8.97 22.53
C ALA A 403 29.25 -7.87 21.76
N ARG A 404 28.78 -7.51 20.56
CA ARG A 404 29.29 -6.42 19.70
C ARG A 404 28.31 -5.26 19.60
N ASP A 405 27.38 -5.17 20.55
CA ASP A 405 26.40 -4.10 20.69
C ASP A 405 25.42 -4.01 19.50
N LEU A 406 25.16 -5.14 18.85
CA LEU A 406 24.19 -5.30 17.76
C LEU A 406 22.99 -6.14 18.22
N VAL A 407 21.82 -5.88 17.63
CA VAL A 407 20.62 -6.69 17.83
C VAL A 407 20.56 -7.76 16.73
N PRO A 408 20.59 -9.06 17.07
CA PRO A 408 20.49 -10.12 16.09
C PRO A 408 19.05 -10.21 15.55
N GLY A 409 18.95 -10.23 14.22
CA GLY A 409 17.72 -10.46 13.48
C GLY A 409 17.75 -11.77 12.69
N ILE A 410 16.59 -12.23 12.24
CA ILE A 410 16.47 -13.45 11.43
C ILE A 410 15.38 -13.34 10.37
N TRP A 411 15.56 -14.05 9.26
CA TRP A 411 14.57 -14.22 8.20
C TRP A 411 13.73 -15.48 8.37
N PHE A 412 12.44 -15.40 7.99
CA PHE A 412 11.52 -16.54 7.86
C PHE A 412 10.59 -16.34 6.66
N GLU A 413 10.28 -17.44 5.96
CA GLU A 413 9.12 -17.57 5.05
C GLU A 413 8.15 -18.62 5.63
N PHE A 414 7.63 -18.35 6.83
CA PHE A 414 6.93 -19.36 7.64
C PHE A 414 5.59 -19.85 7.07
N GLU A 415 5.06 -19.19 6.03
CA GLU A 415 3.80 -19.55 5.39
C GLU A 415 3.94 -20.73 4.41
N VAL A 416 5.18 -21.08 4.04
CA VAL A 416 5.51 -22.00 2.95
C VAL A 416 6.25 -23.23 3.46
N VAL A 417 6.04 -24.35 2.75
CA VAL A 417 6.81 -25.59 2.91
C VAL A 417 7.41 -26.02 1.56
N ASN A 418 8.59 -26.64 1.60
CA ASN A 418 9.30 -27.12 0.43
C ASN A 418 9.58 -28.64 0.48
N PRO A 419 9.77 -29.31 -0.68
CA PRO A 419 10.06 -30.74 -0.77
C PRO A 419 11.29 -31.16 0.04
N GLY A 420 11.18 -32.28 0.74
CA GLY A 420 12.25 -32.85 1.56
C GLY A 420 12.17 -32.49 3.05
N SER A 421 11.39 -31.46 3.41
CA SER A 421 11.00 -31.23 4.81
C SER A 421 9.99 -32.26 5.28
N ARG A 422 9.93 -32.57 6.58
CA ARG A 422 8.85 -33.38 7.16
C ARG A 422 7.51 -32.67 7.01
N ALA A 423 7.52 -31.35 7.19
CA ALA A 423 6.40 -30.47 6.94
C ALA A 423 5.74 -30.67 5.55
N TRP A 424 6.50 -31.05 4.52
CA TRP A 424 5.98 -31.32 3.18
C TRP A 424 4.94 -32.43 3.14
N ASP A 425 5.15 -33.47 3.95
CA ASP A 425 4.31 -34.67 4.02
C ASP A 425 3.08 -34.48 4.93
N GLU A 426 3.03 -33.39 5.71
CA GLU A 426 1.89 -33.00 6.56
C GLU A 426 0.77 -32.35 5.74
N THR A 427 0.37 -33.01 4.64
CA THR A 427 -0.57 -32.43 3.66
C THR A 427 -1.92 -32.08 4.27
N ALA A 428 -2.39 -32.80 5.29
CA ALA A 428 -3.66 -32.54 5.97
C ALA A 428 -3.77 -31.11 6.55
N HIS A 429 -2.64 -30.47 6.85
CA HIS A 429 -2.56 -29.13 7.44
C HIS A 429 -2.20 -28.05 6.39
N GLN A 430 -2.15 -28.41 5.11
CA GLN A 430 -1.80 -27.52 4.01
C GLN A 430 -3.05 -27.12 3.21
N LEU A 431 -2.93 -26.00 2.49
CA LEU A 431 -3.97 -25.57 1.55
C LEU A 431 -4.18 -26.62 0.45
N HIS A 432 -5.43 -26.81 0.04
CA HIS A 432 -5.81 -27.68 -1.07
C HIS A 432 -6.61 -26.92 -2.12
N ARG A 433 -6.47 -27.30 -3.39
CA ARG A 433 -7.35 -26.85 -4.46
C ARG A 433 -7.78 -28.06 -5.27
N ASP A 434 -9.08 -28.15 -5.54
CA ASP A 434 -9.68 -29.29 -6.24
C ASP A 434 -9.35 -30.64 -5.56
N GLY A 435 -9.26 -30.64 -4.23
CA GLY A 435 -8.94 -31.81 -3.41
C GLY A 435 -7.47 -32.25 -3.40
N LEU A 436 -6.56 -31.50 -4.02
CA LEU A 436 -5.12 -31.78 -4.04
C LEU A 436 -4.33 -30.70 -3.29
N PRO A 437 -3.21 -31.02 -2.62
CA PRO A 437 -2.36 -30.02 -1.98
C PRO A 437 -1.98 -28.93 -2.99
N LEU A 438 -2.26 -27.68 -2.63
CA LEU A 438 -2.00 -26.53 -3.48
C LEU A 438 -0.49 -26.31 -3.56
N GLN A 439 0.05 -26.55 -4.75
CA GLN A 439 1.48 -26.46 -5.01
C GLN A 439 1.76 -25.48 -6.15
N ILE A 440 2.67 -24.53 -5.91
CA ILE A 440 3.18 -23.58 -6.90
C ILE A 440 4.70 -23.79 -7.00
N GLY A 441 5.15 -24.33 -8.15
CA GLY A 441 6.54 -24.78 -8.29
C GLY A 441 6.94 -25.78 -7.19
N THR A 442 7.91 -25.39 -6.37
CA THR A 442 8.39 -26.19 -5.22
C THR A 442 7.79 -25.74 -3.89
N ARG A 443 6.73 -24.92 -3.87
CA ARG A 443 6.10 -24.40 -2.65
C ARG A 443 4.72 -25.00 -2.46
N ARG A 444 4.43 -25.41 -1.23
CA ARG A 444 3.06 -25.58 -0.72
C ARG A 444 2.86 -24.64 0.46
N PHE A 445 1.62 -24.43 0.85
CA PHE A 445 1.26 -23.40 1.82
C PHE A 445 0.52 -24.02 3.00
N TRP A 446 0.86 -23.59 4.20
CA TRP A 446 0.10 -23.97 5.39
C TRP A 446 -1.31 -23.38 5.38
N ASP A 447 -2.28 -24.09 5.95
CA ASP A 447 -3.61 -23.54 6.20
C ASP A 447 -3.67 -22.76 7.52
N PHE A 448 -3.54 -21.44 7.47
CA PHE A 448 -3.65 -20.57 8.66
C PHE A 448 -5.04 -20.52 9.31
N ARG A 449 -6.04 -21.22 8.76
CA ARG A 449 -7.32 -21.45 9.44
C ARG A 449 -7.24 -22.62 10.42
N ASP A 450 -6.24 -23.47 10.30
CA ASP A 450 -6.04 -24.65 11.14
C ASP A 450 -5.28 -24.29 12.43
N PRO A 451 -5.87 -24.49 13.62
CA PRO A 451 -5.16 -24.29 14.89
C PRO A 451 -3.87 -25.09 15.03
N TRP A 452 -3.78 -26.28 14.41
CA TRP A 452 -2.57 -27.09 14.44
C TRP A 452 -1.38 -26.35 13.81
N VAL A 453 -1.61 -25.64 12.70
CA VAL A 453 -0.58 -24.83 12.04
C VAL A 453 -0.10 -23.72 12.97
N HIS A 454 -1.01 -23.05 13.68
CA HIS A 454 -0.66 -22.00 14.64
C HIS A 454 0.21 -22.55 15.79
N ASP A 455 -0.08 -23.75 16.27
CA ASP A 455 0.70 -24.40 17.33
C ASP A 455 2.07 -24.89 16.83
N TYR A 456 2.11 -25.45 15.62
CA TYR A 456 3.36 -25.83 14.95
C TYR A 456 4.27 -24.61 14.77
N LEU A 457 3.76 -23.53 14.19
CA LEU A 457 4.52 -22.29 13.97
C LEU A 457 4.84 -21.56 15.27
N TYR A 458 4.04 -21.70 16.33
CA TYR A 458 4.42 -21.21 17.65
C TYR A 458 5.72 -21.85 18.13
N GLN A 459 5.86 -23.18 18.00
CA GLN A 459 7.07 -23.89 18.40
C GLN A 459 8.25 -23.58 17.47
N ARG A 460 8.01 -23.51 16.16
CA ARG A 460 9.09 -23.34 15.16
C ARG A 460 9.56 -21.91 14.99
N VAL A 461 8.69 -20.93 15.20
CA VAL A 461 8.98 -19.51 14.95
C VAL A 461 9.05 -18.77 16.28
N ILE A 462 7.93 -18.63 17.00
CA ILE A 462 7.84 -17.79 18.20
C ILE A 462 8.79 -18.28 19.30
N ARG A 463 8.77 -19.58 19.61
CA ARG A 463 9.65 -20.16 20.64
C ARG A 463 11.11 -20.05 20.25
N LEU A 464 11.45 -20.26 18.98
CA LEU A 464 12.80 -20.09 18.45
C LEU A 464 13.28 -18.65 18.63
N LEU A 465 12.46 -17.65 18.29
CA LEU A 465 12.79 -16.24 18.49
C LEU A 465 13.10 -15.94 19.96
N LYS A 466 12.26 -16.44 20.88
CA LYS A 466 12.45 -16.26 22.34
C LYS A 466 13.71 -16.94 22.85
N ASP A 467 13.93 -18.21 22.51
CA ASP A 467 15.04 -19.02 23.02
C ASP A 467 16.41 -18.49 22.54
N ASN A 468 16.45 -17.82 21.39
CA ASN A 468 17.66 -17.24 20.81
C ASN A 468 17.82 -15.72 21.10
N HIS A 469 16.82 -15.10 21.73
CA HIS A 469 16.73 -13.66 22.00
C HIS A 469 16.92 -12.80 20.73
N LEU A 470 16.16 -13.13 19.69
CA LEU A 470 16.18 -12.40 18.42
C LEU A 470 15.24 -11.20 18.52
N GLY A 471 15.75 -10.01 18.21
CA GLY A 471 15.01 -8.74 18.37
C GLY A 471 14.43 -8.19 17.06
N TYR A 472 14.75 -8.83 15.93
CA TYR A 472 14.30 -8.42 14.60
C TYR A 472 13.89 -9.64 13.79
N LEU A 473 12.77 -9.55 13.09
CA LEU A 473 12.23 -10.60 12.23
C LEU A 473 11.88 -10.03 10.86
N LYS A 474 12.54 -10.53 9.81
CA LYS A 474 12.12 -10.34 8.42
C LYS A 474 11.19 -11.48 8.04
N VAL A 475 9.94 -11.17 7.74
CA VAL A 475 8.95 -12.16 7.28
C VAL A 475 8.78 -11.99 5.79
N ASP A 476 9.15 -13.02 5.04
CA ASP A 476 9.07 -13.07 3.60
C ASP A 476 7.92 -13.95 3.10
N TYR A 477 7.54 -13.76 1.84
CA TYR A 477 6.49 -14.51 1.17
C TYR A 477 6.74 -14.50 -0.34
N ASN A 478 7.26 -15.59 -0.89
CA ASN A 478 7.87 -15.61 -2.22
C ASN A 478 7.03 -16.21 -3.34
N ASP A 479 5.74 -16.43 -3.12
CA ASP A 479 4.84 -16.88 -4.19
C ASP A 479 3.37 -16.64 -3.84
N THR A 480 2.48 -16.66 -4.83
CA THR A 480 1.05 -16.37 -4.64
C THR A 480 0.19 -17.64 -4.70
N ILE A 481 -0.81 -17.69 -3.84
CA ILE A 481 -1.85 -18.72 -3.87
C ILE A 481 -2.77 -18.54 -5.09
N GLY A 482 -2.82 -17.35 -5.70
CA GLY A 482 -3.78 -17.06 -6.79
C GLY A 482 -5.22 -17.06 -6.29
N LEU A 483 -6.17 -17.51 -7.11
CA LEU A 483 -7.62 -17.35 -6.89
C LEU A 483 -8.15 -17.71 -5.49
N GLY A 484 -7.52 -18.66 -4.81
CA GLY A 484 -7.92 -19.16 -3.50
C GLY A 484 -7.88 -20.66 -3.43
N HIS A 485 -8.51 -21.26 -2.44
CA HIS A 485 -8.37 -22.68 -2.12
C HIS A 485 -9.65 -23.26 -1.55
N ASP A 486 -9.67 -24.55 -1.26
CA ASP A 486 -10.84 -25.26 -0.77
C ASP A 486 -11.11 -24.97 0.72
N GLY A 487 -12.26 -25.42 1.21
CA GLY A 487 -12.59 -25.45 2.65
C GLY A 487 -13.39 -24.26 3.17
N ALA A 488 -13.93 -23.42 2.30
CA ALA A 488 -14.95 -22.42 2.66
C ALA A 488 -16.06 -22.43 1.59
N GLU A 489 -16.99 -21.49 1.68
CA GLU A 489 -18.10 -21.35 0.73
C GLU A 489 -17.61 -21.19 -0.72
N SER A 490 -16.49 -20.49 -0.90
CA SER A 490 -15.85 -20.24 -2.19
C SER A 490 -14.33 -20.18 -2.08
N PRO A 491 -13.58 -20.34 -3.20
CA PRO A 491 -12.13 -20.13 -3.20
C PRO A 491 -11.70 -18.77 -2.66
N GLY A 492 -12.37 -17.70 -3.10
CA GLY A 492 -12.10 -16.34 -2.63
C GLY A 492 -12.39 -16.15 -1.14
N GLU A 493 -13.41 -16.81 -0.59
CA GLU A 493 -13.73 -16.73 0.83
C GLU A 493 -12.74 -17.53 1.68
N ALA A 494 -12.29 -18.69 1.18
CA ALA A 494 -11.25 -19.47 1.82
C ALA A 494 -9.93 -18.68 1.89
N LEU A 495 -9.55 -18.02 0.79
CA LEU A 495 -8.38 -17.13 0.74
C LEU A 495 -8.49 -16.01 1.78
N ARG A 496 -9.65 -15.35 1.88
CA ARG A 496 -9.89 -14.28 2.87
C ARG A 496 -9.71 -14.79 4.30
N GLN A 497 -10.28 -15.96 4.61
CA GLN A 497 -10.15 -16.58 5.94
C GLN A 497 -8.70 -16.98 6.25
N HIS A 498 -8.00 -17.56 5.28
CA HIS A 498 -6.58 -17.91 5.40
C HIS A 498 -5.73 -16.67 5.71
N LEU A 499 -5.88 -15.58 4.95
CA LEU A 499 -5.13 -14.35 5.17
C LEU A 499 -5.48 -13.66 6.50
N ALA A 500 -6.73 -13.76 6.96
CA ALA A 500 -7.10 -13.31 8.30
C ALA A 500 -6.37 -14.12 9.39
N GLY A 501 -6.16 -15.42 9.16
CA GLY A 501 -5.33 -16.30 10.00
C GLY A 501 -3.84 -15.91 9.99
N VAL A 502 -3.29 -15.57 8.82
CA VAL A 502 -1.92 -15.03 8.69
C VAL A 502 -1.77 -13.76 9.51
N GLN A 503 -2.67 -12.78 9.33
CA GLN A 503 -2.65 -11.54 10.11
C GLN A 503 -2.80 -11.79 11.62
N ALA A 504 -3.60 -12.79 12.02
CA ALA A 504 -3.70 -13.19 13.42
C ALA A 504 -2.37 -13.71 13.97
N PHE A 505 -1.60 -14.46 13.17
CA PHE A 505 -0.26 -14.92 13.56
C PHE A 505 0.73 -13.76 13.71
N PHE A 506 0.70 -12.76 12.82
CA PHE A 506 1.47 -11.52 12.99
C PHE A 506 1.11 -10.77 14.29
N ARG A 507 -0.18 -10.69 14.65
CA ARG A 507 -0.60 -10.10 15.94
C ARG A 507 -0.13 -10.95 17.13
N ARG A 508 -0.12 -12.28 16.99
CA ARG A 508 0.41 -13.20 18.01
C ARG A 508 1.91 -12.99 18.23
N LEU A 509 2.71 -12.84 17.17
CA LEU A 509 4.14 -12.51 17.26
C LEU A 509 4.37 -11.26 18.13
N ARG A 510 3.64 -10.17 17.87
CA ARG A 510 3.73 -8.93 18.66
C ARG A 510 3.25 -9.07 20.10
N THR A 511 2.24 -9.89 20.34
CA THR A 511 1.74 -10.11 21.71
C THR A 511 2.72 -10.94 22.53
N GLU A 512 3.34 -11.94 21.90
CA GLU A 512 4.26 -12.87 22.55
C GLU A 512 5.66 -12.30 22.73
N ILE A 513 6.08 -11.37 21.86
CA ILE A 513 7.39 -10.70 21.88
C ILE A 513 7.17 -9.20 21.56
N PRO A 514 6.69 -8.39 22.53
CA PRO A 514 6.32 -6.98 22.29
C PRO A 514 7.46 -6.08 21.79
N GLU A 515 8.70 -6.42 22.13
CA GLU A 515 9.92 -5.74 21.69
C GLU A 515 10.39 -6.17 20.29
N LEU A 516 9.78 -7.19 19.68
CA LEU A 516 10.17 -7.67 18.36
C LEU A 516 9.84 -6.64 17.29
N VAL A 517 10.87 -6.28 16.53
CA VAL A 517 10.70 -5.49 15.30
C VAL A 517 10.41 -6.44 14.14
N ILE A 518 9.29 -6.23 13.45
CA ILE A 518 8.89 -7.05 12.31
C ILE A 518 9.02 -6.23 11.02
N GLU A 519 9.72 -6.78 10.04
CA GLU A 519 9.82 -6.31 8.66
C GLU A 519 8.89 -7.14 7.76
N ASN A 520 8.06 -6.46 6.97
CA ASN A 520 7.20 -7.05 5.95
C ASN A 520 7.98 -7.23 4.64
N CYS A 521 8.03 -8.43 4.11
CA CYS A 521 8.64 -8.73 2.82
C CYS A 521 7.75 -9.72 2.06
N SER A 522 7.61 -9.53 0.75
CA SER A 522 6.97 -10.49 -0.13
C SER A 522 7.63 -10.38 -1.50
N SER A 523 8.78 -11.05 -1.65
CA SER A 523 9.71 -10.82 -2.76
C SER A 523 9.92 -9.33 -3.02
N GLY A 524 10.27 -8.59 -1.96
CA GLY A 524 10.14 -7.14 -1.93
C GLY A 524 8.71 -6.70 -1.62
N GLY A 525 8.07 -5.98 -2.55
CA GLY A 525 6.91 -5.13 -2.26
C GLY A 525 5.51 -5.71 -2.53
N HIS A 526 5.33 -7.02 -2.72
CA HIS A 526 4.03 -7.57 -3.14
C HIS A 526 2.90 -7.54 -2.09
N ARG A 527 3.22 -7.20 -0.84
CA ARG A 527 2.27 -7.02 0.28
C ARG A 527 2.33 -5.62 0.88
N GLU A 528 2.74 -4.62 0.10
CA GLU A 528 2.75 -3.19 0.49
C GLU A 528 1.36 -2.54 0.42
N GLU A 529 0.42 -3.12 1.16
CA GLU A 529 -0.91 -2.56 1.34
C GLU A 529 -1.16 -2.29 2.83
N PRO A 530 -2.08 -1.36 3.15
CA PRO A 530 -2.19 -0.85 4.51
C PRO A 530 -2.45 -1.89 5.61
N SER A 531 -3.20 -2.96 5.33
CA SER A 531 -3.59 -3.92 6.36
C SER A 531 -2.42 -4.80 6.82
N MET A 532 -1.49 -5.15 5.93
CA MET A 532 -0.23 -5.81 6.26
C MET A 532 0.80 -4.84 6.83
N MET A 533 0.95 -3.64 6.25
CA MET A 533 1.88 -2.62 6.76
C MET A 533 1.53 -2.15 8.18
N ALA A 534 0.25 -2.17 8.57
CA ALA A 534 -0.18 -1.84 9.92
C ALA A 534 0.30 -2.86 10.98
N LEU A 535 0.71 -4.07 10.57
CA LEU A 535 1.17 -5.12 11.46
C LEU A 535 2.69 -5.09 11.69
N THR A 536 3.44 -4.37 10.85
CA THR A 536 4.91 -4.37 10.86
C THR A 536 5.48 -2.97 11.10
N ALA A 537 6.77 -2.88 11.43
CA ALA A 537 7.46 -1.61 11.65
C ALA A 537 7.91 -0.96 10.33
N MET A 538 8.26 -1.79 9.35
CA MET A 538 8.73 -1.39 8.03
C MET A 538 8.43 -2.49 7.00
N SER A 539 8.66 -2.17 5.73
CA SER A 539 8.61 -3.12 4.62
C SER A 539 9.91 -3.05 3.81
N SER A 540 10.42 -4.21 3.39
CA SER A 540 11.39 -4.29 2.30
C SER A 540 10.71 -3.82 1.02
N PHE A 541 11.17 -2.66 0.52
CA PHE A 541 10.45 -1.90 -0.51
C PHE A 541 10.38 -2.59 -1.88
N SER A 542 11.38 -3.40 -2.20
CA SER A 542 11.60 -4.02 -3.50
C SER A 542 12.78 -5.00 -3.41
N ASP A 543 12.78 -6.04 -4.23
CA ASP A 543 13.96 -6.90 -4.47
C ASP A 543 14.95 -6.29 -5.48
N ALA A 544 14.74 -5.04 -5.87
CA ALA A 544 15.73 -4.20 -6.54
C ALA A 544 16.94 -3.98 -5.61
N HIS A 545 17.87 -4.94 -5.55
CA HIS A 545 19.00 -4.92 -4.61
C HIS A 545 20.18 -4.07 -5.09
N GLU A 546 20.49 -4.13 -6.38
CA GLU A 546 21.71 -3.51 -6.98
C GLU A 546 21.41 -2.67 -8.22
N SER A 547 20.13 -2.51 -8.57
CA SER A 547 19.72 -1.88 -9.81
C SER A 547 19.75 -0.34 -9.75
N PRO A 548 20.00 0.34 -10.88
CA PRO A 548 20.10 1.80 -10.91
C PRO A 548 18.77 2.53 -10.70
N ASP A 549 17.64 1.81 -10.73
CA ASP A 549 16.28 2.34 -10.54
C ASP A 549 15.79 2.33 -9.08
N ILE A 550 16.58 1.80 -8.14
CA ILE A 550 16.29 1.87 -6.69
C ILE A 550 15.81 3.27 -6.26
N PRO A 551 16.49 4.39 -6.63
CA PRO A 551 16.03 5.71 -6.20
C PRO A 551 14.67 6.10 -6.79
N LEU A 552 14.34 5.60 -7.99
CA LEU A 552 13.04 5.85 -8.63
C LEU A 552 11.93 5.09 -7.90
N ILE A 553 12.13 3.80 -7.64
CA ILE A 553 11.18 2.95 -6.92
C ILE A 553 10.94 3.53 -5.53
N ALA A 554 12.01 3.77 -4.76
CA ALA A 554 11.96 4.29 -3.40
C ALA A 554 11.17 5.61 -3.29
N ALA A 555 11.44 6.58 -4.18
CA ALA A 555 10.76 7.87 -4.18
C ALA A 555 9.29 7.77 -4.63
N ASN A 556 8.95 6.83 -5.51
CA ASN A 556 7.55 6.63 -5.92
C ASN A 556 6.73 5.99 -4.79
N LEU A 557 7.32 5.07 -4.01
CA LEU A 557 6.63 4.40 -2.92
C LEU A 557 6.25 5.35 -1.77
N HIS A 558 6.82 6.56 -1.69
CA HIS A 558 6.34 7.61 -0.80
C HIS A 558 4.86 7.97 -1.00
N ARG A 559 4.24 7.58 -2.11
CA ARG A 559 2.79 7.75 -2.34
C ARG A 559 1.92 6.77 -1.56
N VAL A 560 2.43 5.61 -1.19
CA VAL A 560 1.67 4.52 -0.54
C VAL A 560 2.17 4.18 0.86
N MET A 561 3.40 4.56 1.19
CA MET A 561 3.99 4.35 2.51
C MET A 561 4.74 5.60 3.00
N HIS A 562 4.97 5.67 4.31
CA HIS A 562 5.81 6.73 4.89
C HIS A 562 7.30 6.41 4.72
N PRO A 563 8.19 7.40 4.56
CA PRO A 563 9.64 7.17 4.47
C PRO A 563 10.16 6.32 5.64
N ARG A 564 9.63 6.53 6.84
CA ARG A 564 9.95 5.74 8.04
C ARG A 564 9.50 4.27 8.02
N GLN A 565 8.71 3.83 7.05
CA GLN A 565 8.37 2.43 6.79
C GLN A 565 9.11 1.85 5.59
N ASN A 566 9.72 2.70 4.76
CA ASN A 566 10.26 2.33 3.46
C ASN A 566 11.72 1.87 3.58
N GLN A 567 12.01 0.58 3.71
CA GLN A 567 13.37 0.08 3.89
C GLN A 567 14.10 -0.02 2.55
N ILE A 568 15.15 0.79 2.38
CA ILE A 568 15.90 0.90 1.13
C ILE A 568 17.26 0.23 1.28
N TRP A 569 17.56 -0.67 0.35
CA TRP A 569 18.80 -1.43 0.33
C TRP A 569 19.93 -0.67 -0.38
N ALA A 570 21.10 -0.67 0.23
CA ALA A 570 22.37 -0.34 -0.41
C ALA A 570 23.30 -1.54 -0.26
N VAL A 571 23.37 -2.35 -1.31
CA VAL A 571 24.37 -3.41 -1.45
C VAL A 571 25.69 -2.78 -1.86
N LEU A 572 26.71 -2.97 -1.04
CA LEU A 572 28.04 -2.41 -1.24
C LEU A 572 29.00 -3.53 -1.65
N ARG A 573 29.77 -3.32 -2.73
CA ARG A 573 30.76 -4.27 -3.23
C ARG A 573 32.17 -3.79 -2.97
N LYS A 574 33.09 -4.74 -2.80
CA LYS A 574 34.51 -4.44 -2.57
C LYS A 574 35.11 -3.61 -3.71
N GLU A 575 34.66 -3.84 -4.94
CA GLU A 575 35.13 -3.17 -6.15
C GLU A 575 34.36 -1.87 -6.45
N ASP A 576 33.39 -1.47 -5.61
CA ASP A 576 32.63 -0.25 -5.85
C ASP A 576 33.53 1.00 -5.83
N THR A 577 33.39 1.81 -6.86
CA THR A 577 33.99 3.14 -6.88
C THR A 577 33.30 4.05 -5.86
N ARG A 578 33.96 5.14 -5.45
CA ARG A 578 33.34 6.16 -4.59
C ARG A 578 32.03 6.71 -5.16
N GLN A 579 31.94 6.82 -6.48
CA GLN A 579 30.72 7.20 -7.18
C GLN A 579 29.59 6.18 -6.99
N ARG A 580 29.88 4.91 -7.21
CA ARG A 580 28.91 3.82 -7.04
C ARG A 580 28.43 3.72 -5.59
N LEU A 581 29.34 3.88 -4.62
CA LEU A 581 29.01 3.94 -3.20
C LEU A 581 28.09 5.12 -2.89
N ALA A 582 28.43 6.34 -3.34
CA ALA A 582 27.61 7.52 -3.08
C ALA A 582 26.21 7.39 -3.68
N PHE A 583 26.10 6.89 -4.92
CA PHE A 583 24.82 6.65 -5.58
C PHE A 583 23.91 5.71 -4.76
N SER A 584 24.44 4.57 -4.31
CA SER A 584 23.68 3.61 -3.48
C SER A 584 23.37 4.14 -2.09
N LEU A 585 24.37 4.69 -1.40
CA LEU A 585 24.19 5.19 -0.04
C LEU A 585 23.20 6.36 -0.01
N ALA A 586 23.24 7.26 -0.99
CA ALA A 586 22.28 8.36 -1.11
C ALA A 586 20.83 7.85 -1.25
N ALA A 587 20.61 6.73 -1.95
CA ALA A 587 19.27 6.15 -2.10
C ALA A 587 18.64 5.78 -0.75
N THR A 588 19.45 5.38 0.23
CA THR A 588 18.97 4.99 1.57
C THR A 588 18.37 6.15 2.38
N PHE A 589 18.67 7.40 2.00
CA PHE A 589 18.07 8.60 2.60
C PHE A 589 16.64 8.86 2.08
N LEU A 590 16.16 8.06 1.13
CA LEU A 590 14.75 8.06 0.74
C LEU A 590 13.88 7.26 1.73
N GLY A 591 14.44 6.63 2.76
CA GLY A 591 13.66 5.88 3.73
C GLY A 591 14.48 5.36 4.90
N ARG A 592 14.30 4.09 5.27
CA ARG A 592 15.12 3.40 6.26
C ARG A 592 16.36 2.79 5.63
N MET A 593 17.52 3.11 6.19
CA MET A 593 18.79 2.60 5.65
C MET A 593 18.97 1.12 5.99
N CYS A 594 19.08 0.30 4.93
CA CYS A 594 19.49 -1.09 5.00
C CYS A 594 20.78 -1.28 4.19
N LEU A 595 21.85 -1.71 4.86
CA LEU A 595 23.12 -2.04 4.23
C LEU A 595 23.23 -3.55 3.97
N SER A 596 23.95 -3.93 2.93
CA SER A 596 24.26 -5.33 2.63
C SER A 596 25.55 -5.44 1.79
N GLY A 597 25.98 -6.66 1.49
CA GLY A 597 27.14 -6.95 0.65
C GLY A 597 28.46 -7.06 1.41
N ASP A 598 29.55 -6.69 0.76
CA ASP A 598 30.92 -7.10 1.12
C ASP A 598 31.57 -6.20 2.18
N VAL A 599 30.78 -5.65 3.10
CA VAL A 599 31.19 -4.62 4.07
C VAL A 599 32.42 -5.00 4.91
N HIS A 600 32.56 -6.28 5.26
CA HIS A 600 33.71 -6.80 6.00
C HIS A 600 35.03 -6.80 5.20
N THR A 601 34.97 -6.65 3.88
CA THR A 601 36.14 -6.61 2.97
C THR A 601 36.34 -5.28 2.26
N LEU A 602 35.46 -4.28 2.47
CA LEU A 602 35.65 -2.93 1.97
C LEU A 602 36.99 -2.35 2.44
N SER A 603 37.66 -1.60 1.57
CA SER A 603 38.87 -0.86 1.92
C SER A 603 38.60 0.10 3.10
N PRO A 604 39.62 0.49 3.89
CA PRO A 604 39.45 1.49 4.94
C PRO A 604 38.80 2.77 4.45
N GLU A 605 39.19 3.26 3.27
CA GLU A 605 38.67 4.49 2.66
C GLU A 605 37.18 4.36 2.27
N ALA A 606 36.80 3.24 1.64
CA ALA A 606 35.42 2.96 1.28
C ALA A 606 34.53 2.84 2.53
N TRP A 607 35.03 2.14 3.56
CA TRP A 607 34.30 2.01 4.81
C TRP A 607 34.17 3.32 5.57
N ASP A 608 35.21 4.15 5.59
CA ASP A 608 35.15 5.47 6.21
C ASP A 608 34.14 6.37 5.52
N PHE A 609 34.02 6.28 4.20
CA PHE A 609 32.98 6.97 3.43
C PHE A 609 31.57 6.43 3.77
N THR A 610 31.40 5.11 3.90
CA THR A 610 30.14 4.50 4.36
C THR A 610 29.78 4.95 5.78
N ARG A 611 30.75 5.05 6.70
CA ARG A 611 30.52 5.54 8.07
C ARG A 611 30.09 7.02 8.09
N GLN A 612 30.56 7.84 7.15
CA GLN A 612 30.06 9.22 6.99
C GLN A 612 28.58 9.23 6.60
N ALA A 613 28.17 8.35 5.68
CA ALA A 613 26.76 8.20 5.31
C ALA A 613 25.91 7.73 6.51
N ILE A 614 26.38 6.75 7.27
CA ILE A 614 25.70 6.25 8.48
C ILE A 614 25.53 7.37 9.51
N ALA A 615 26.58 8.13 9.78
CA ALA A 615 26.54 9.24 10.74
C ALA A 615 25.55 10.33 10.27
N LEU A 616 25.58 10.69 8.98
CA LEU A 616 24.66 11.65 8.40
C LEU A 616 23.21 11.16 8.45
N TYR A 617 22.97 9.88 8.14
CA TYR A 617 21.63 9.29 8.22
C TYR A 617 21.05 9.42 9.62
N ARG A 618 21.84 9.11 10.66
CA ARG A 618 21.40 9.23 12.05
C ARG A 618 21.08 10.67 12.43
N ASP A 619 21.82 11.65 11.92
CA ASP A 619 21.54 13.08 12.14
C ASP A 619 20.23 13.53 11.46
N LEU A 620 19.89 12.94 10.30
CA LEU A 620 18.70 13.26 9.53
C LEU A 620 17.48 12.37 9.84
N ALA A 621 17.66 11.26 10.56
CA ALA A 621 16.59 10.33 10.93
C ALA A 621 15.37 11.00 11.59
N PRO A 622 15.52 12.02 12.47
CA PRO A 622 14.36 12.73 13.02
C PRO A 622 13.47 13.40 11.96
N VAL A 623 14.07 13.92 10.87
CA VAL A 623 13.33 14.53 9.76
C VAL A 623 12.59 13.45 8.95
N LEU A 624 13.19 12.27 8.78
CA LEU A 624 12.57 11.11 8.14
C LEU A 624 11.44 10.48 8.98
N ALA A 625 11.59 10.51 10.31
CA ALA A 625 10.65 9.96 11.27
C ALA A 625 9.43 10.86 11.49
N ALA A 626 9.59 12.16 11.22
CA ALA A 626 8.55 13.16 11.43
C ALA A 626 7.27 12.72 10.70
N PRO A 627 6.12 12.64 11.38
CA PRO A 627 4.83 12.34 10.77
C PRO A 627 4.31 13.52 9.93
N SER A 628 5.19 14.44 9.54
CA SER A 628 4.85 15.83 9.24
C SER A 628 3.83 15.95 8.11
N ALA A 629 3.02 17.01 8.18
CA ALA A 629 2.10 17.43 7.12
C ALA A 629 2.80 17.73 5.78
N ASP A 630 4.12 17.77 5.81
CA ASP A 630 5.06 18.19 4.80
C ASP A 630 5.67 16.95 4.13
N GLN A 631 4.98 16.43 3.12
CA GLN A 631 5.47 15.27 2.38
C GLN A 631 6.83 15.52 1.71
N PRO A 632 7.63 14.46 1.52
CA PRO A 632 8.79 14.53 0.66
C PRO A 632 8.36 15.03 -0.72
N ARG A 633 8.89 16.18 -1.14
CA ARG A 633 8.57 16.77 -2.43
C ARG A 633 9.53 16.25 -3.48
N ARG A 634 9.00 15.48 -4.41
CA ARG A 634 9.75 14.96 -5.56
C ARG A 634 9.80 15.98 -6.69
N ILE A 635 10.99 16.22 -7.22
CA ILE A 635 11.25 16.96 -8.45
C ILE A 635 12.01 16.03 -9.38
N ALA A 636 11.53 15.84 -10.60
CA ALA A 636 12.14 14.88 -11.51
C ALA A 636 11.91 15.28 -12.96
N ASP A 637 12.93 15.08 -13.78
CA ASP A 637 12.88 15.09 -15.24
C ASP A 637 13.47 13.75 -15.69
N LEU A 638 12.59 12.83 -16.10
CA LEU A 638 12.93 11.43 -16.26
C LEU A 638 12.49 10.89 -17.61
N GLY A 639 13.34 10.03 -18.18
CA GLY A 639 12.93 9.15 -19.27
C GLY A 639 11.87 8.13 -18.86
N ALA A 640 11.23 7.50 -19.85
CA ALA A 640 10.13 6.55 -19.61
C ALA A 640 10.57 5.17 -19.09
N SER A 641 11.85 4.81 -19.21
CA SER A 641 12.40 3.51 -18.79
C SER A 641 13.02 3.60 -17.41
N TRP A 642 12.58 2.76 -16.46
CA TRP A 642 13.20 2.67 -15.15
C TRP A 642 14.50 1.88 -15.20
N GLN A 643 14.54 0.74 -15.89
CA GLN A 643 15.75 -0.09 -16.01
C GLN A 643 16.86 0.57 -16.85
N HIS A 644 16.53 1.59 -17.63
CA HIS A 644 17.49 2.44 -18.33
C HIS A 644 17.18 3.92 -17.99
N PRO A 645 17.39 4.32 -16.72
CA PRO A 645 16.92 5.60 -16.26
C PRO A 645 17.74 6.71 -16.92
N GLN A 646 17.05 7.78 -17.32
CA GLN A 646 17.63 8.97 -17.93
C GLN A 646 17.14 10.21 -17.21
N GLY A 647 17.95 11.27 -17.23
CA GLY A 647 17.63 12.54 -16.59
C GLY A 647 18.04 12.57 -15.11
N HIS A 648 17.24 13.21 -14.26
CA HIS A 648 17.55 13.42 -12.85
C HIS A 648 16.31 13.40 -11.96
N GLN A 649 16.54 13.13 -10.67
CA GLN A 649 15.55 13.18 -9.61
C GLN A 649 16.14 13.85 -8.37
N ALA A 650 15.31 14.61 -7.67
CA ALA A 650 15.56 15.07 -6.32
C ALA A 650 14.30 14.88 -5.44
N VAL A 651 14.51 14.59 -4.16
CA VAL A 651 13.46 14.54 -3.15
C VAL A 651 13.87 15.45 -2.01
N LEU A 652 13.05 16.47 -1.77
CA LEU A 652 13.20 17.41 -0.66
C LEU A 652 12.41 16.90 0.54
N PHE A 653 13.09 16.64 1.64
CA PHE A 653 12.51 16.41 2.95
C PHE A 653 12.60 17.70 3.75
N HIS A 654 11.51 18.09 4.42
CA HIS A 654 11.50 19.25 5.29
C HIS A 654 10.69 18.96 6.55
N ASP A 655 11.24 19.37 7.68
CA ASP A 655 10.50 19.44 8.93
C ASP A 655 10.29 20.92 9.25
N SER A 656 9.05 21.38 9.11
CA SER A 656 8.66 22.75 9.41
C SER A 656 8.87 23.11 10.88
N ALA A 657 8.78 22.15 11.81
CA ALA A 657 8.93 22.38 13.24
C ALA A 657 10.39 22.61 13.66
N SER A 658 11.32 21.77 13.19
CA SER A 658 12.75 21.94 13.47
C SER A 658 13.47 22.90 12.52
N ALA A 659 12.78 23.37 11.47
CA ALA A 659 13.35 24.19 10.40
C ALA A 659 14.57 23.56 9.70
N ARG A 660 14.67 22.23 9.72
CA ARG A 660 15.68 21.44 9.00
C ARG A 660 15.09 20.90 7.71
N ALA A 661 15.91 20.88 6.66
CA ALA A 661 15.57 20.22 5.42
C ALA A 661 16.79 19.51 4.84
N PHE A 662 16.57 18.52 3.99
CA PHE A 662 17.62 17.94 3.18
C PHE A 662 17.07 17.49 1.84
N VAL A 663 17.95 17.44 0.85
CA VAL A 663 17.64 17.01 -0.51
C VAL A 663 18.45 15.78 -0.82
N VAL A 664 17.77 14.71 -1.20
CA VAL A 664 18.40 13.53 -1.81
C VAL A 664 18.31 13.68 -3.32
N TRP A 665 19.42 13.61 -4.03
CA TRP A 665 19.44 13.75 -5.48
C TRP A 665 20.15 12.59 -6.16
N HIS A 666 19.66 12.23 -7.34
CA HIS A 666 20.21 11.21 -8.21
C HIS A 666 20.19 11.71 -9.65
N ALA A 667 21.33 11.57 -10.33
CA ALA A 667 21.49 11.79 -11.75
C ALA A 667 21.67 10.44 -12.44
N PHE A 668 20.91 10.22 -13.51
CA PHE A 668 20.95 8.98 -14.29
C PHE A 668 21.72 9.23 -15.59
N ALA A 669 21.48 8.44 -16.64
CA ALA A 669 22.12 8.71 -17.93
C ALA A 669 21.65 10.06 -18.52
N ALA A 670 22.58 10.84 -19.06
CA ALA A 670 22.32 12.15 -19.66
C ALA A 670 21.49 13.10 -18.76
N PRO A 671 21.97 13.43 -17.55
CA PRO A 671 21.19 14.17 -16.54
C PRO A 671 20.98 15.66 -16.86
N GLY A 672 21.63 16.17 -17.90
CA GLY A 672 21.70 17.60 -18.22
C GLY A 672 22.82 18.32 -17.47
N ALA A 673 23.05 19.60 -17.83
CA ALA A 673 24.17 20.37 -17.28
C ALA A 673 23.92 20.89 -15.85
N ALA A 674 22.66 21.08 -15.45
CA ALA A 674 22.27 21.53 -14.12
C ALA A 674 20.77 21.31 -13.91
N PHE A 675 20.35 21.21 -12.65
CA PHE A 675 18.93 21.24 -12.27
C PHE A 675 18.73 21.96 -10.93
N THR A 676 17.51 22.49 -10.74
CA THR A 676 17.17 23.34 -9.58
C THR A 676 16.01 22.74 -8.79
N ILE A 677 16.18 22.67 -7.48
CA ILE A 677 15.20 22.18 -6.51
C ILE A 677 14.61 23.41 -5.82
N PRO A 678 13.32 23.73 -6.05
CA PRO A 678 12.67 24.82 -5.34
C PRO A 678 12.63 24.54 -3.83
N LEU A 679 13.15 25.47 -3.03
CA LEU A 679 13.16 25.37 -1.57
C LEU A 679 11.90 25.98 -0.95
N PRO A 680 11.53 25.58 0.28
CA PRO A 680 10.37 26.15 0.96
C PRO A 680 10.52 27.68 1.12
N ALA A 681 9.47 28.42 0.74
CA ALA A 681 9.45 29.88 0.82
C ALA A 681 9.42 30.38 2.27
N GLY A 682 9.63 31.70 2.44
CA GLY A 682 9.51 32.37 3.75
C GLY A 682 10.75 32.28 4.64
N ARG A 683 11.88 31.75 4.13
CA ARG A 683 13.17 31.78 4.82
C ARG A 683 14.36 31.74 3.87
N ALA A 684 15.50 32.24 4.34
CA ALA A 684 16.79 32.06 3.67
C ALA A 684 17.37 30.70 4.06
N TRP A 685 17.76 29.91 3.07
CA TRP A 685 18.40 28.61 3.27
C TRP A 685 19.89 28.69 3.00
N ARG A 686 20.67 27.91 3.74
CA ARG A 686 22.11 27.71 3.54
C ARG A 686 22.45 26.24 3.56
N ILE A 687 23.44 25.86 2.77
CA ILE A 687 23.99 24.51 2.78
C ILE A 687 24.83 24.37 4.06
N THR A 688 24.52 23.37 4.88
CA THR A 688 25.24 23.09 6.13
C THR A 688 26.00 21.78 6.11
N GLY A 689 25.77 20.94 5.11
CA GLY A 689 26.47 19.68 4.92
C GLY A 689 26.15 19.06 3.57
N GLU A 690 27.07 18.26 3.06
CA GLU A 690 26.94 17.54 1.79
C GLU A 690 27.55 16.15 1.91
N PHE A 691 26.90 15.16 1.30
CA PHE A 691 27.41 13.81 1.11
C PHE A 691 27.26 13.42 -0.36
N CYS A 692 28.37 13.28 -1.08
CA CYS A 692 28.40 12.94 -2.49
C CYS A 692 29.77 12.41 -2.91
N ASP A 693 29.88 11.92 -4.15
CA ASP A 693 31.11 11.43 -4.76
C ASP A 693 31.96 12.50 -5.46
N ILE A 694 31.36 13.65 -5.78
CA ILE A 694 31.99 14.75 -6.52
C ILE A 694 31.95 16.05 -5.73
N THR A 695 32.99 16.87 -5.88
CA THR A 695 32.96 18.31 -5.56
C THR A 695 32.20 19.10 -6.64
N GLY A 696 31.02 18.63 -7.06
CA GLY A 696 30.10 19.45 -7.85
C GLY A 696 29.41 20.44 -6.91
N SER A 697 29.45 21.74 -7.22
CA SER A 697 28.97 22.76 -6.29
C SER A 697 27.44 22.76 -6.20
N ALA A 698 26.90 22.20 -5.13
CA ALA A 698 25.58 22.59 -4.67
C ALA A 698 25.63 24.08 -4.28
N SER A 699 24.66 24.87 -4.74
CA SER A 699 24.61 26.30 -4.40
C SER A 699 23.17 26.76 -4.23
N ILE A 700 22.97 27.72 -3.32
CA ILE A 700 21.68 28.37 -3.15
C ILE A 700 21.60 29.55 -4.11
N THR A 701 20.59 29.55 -4.98
CA THR A 701 20.25 30.65 -5.88
C THR A 701 18.92 31.28 -5.46
N ALA A 702 18.49 32.34 -6.15
CA ALA A 702 17.18 32.94 -5.95
C ALA A 702 16.02 31.95 -6.20
N ASP A 703 16.23 30.96 -7.08
CA ASP A 703 15.22 29.99 -7.51
C ASP A 703 15.21 28.70 -6.69
N GLY A 704 16.20 28.50 -5.81
CA GLY A 704 16.30 27.33 -4.92
C GLY A 704 17.71 26.74 -4.83
N LEU A 705 17.79 25.44 -4.53
CA LEU A 705 19.05 24.69 -4.52
C LEU A 705 19.40 24.28 -5.94
N ARG A 706 20.51 24.77 -6.48
CA ARG A 706 21.00 24.42 -7.81
C ARG A 706 22.15 23.42 -7.71
N LEU A 707 22.01 22.31 -8.44
CA LEU A 707 23.06 21.32 -8.66
C LEU A 707 23.62 21.49 -10.07
N THR A 708 24.94 21.57 -10.21
CA THR A 708 25.63 21.82 -11.48
C THR A 708 26.59 20.70 -11.84
N ALA A 709 26.64 20.37 -13.13
CA ALA A 709 27.48 19.35 -13.74
C ALA A 709 27.38 17.96 -13.06
N PRO A 710 26.17 17.41 -12.84
CA PRO A 710 26.03 16.04 -12.35
C PRO A 710 26.64 15.04 -13.35
N ARG A 711 27.32 14.01 -12.85
CA ARG A 711 27.82 12.91 -13.67
C ARG A 711 26.72 11.86 -13.88
N ASP A 712 26.83 11.09 -14.96
CA ASP A 712 25.96 9.93 -15.19
C ASP A 712 26.05 8.97 -14.00
N PHE A 713 24.91 8.54 -13.47
CA PHE A 713 24.82 7.63 -12.31
C PHE A 713 25.61 8.15 -11.09
N SER A 714 25.39 9.42 -10.73
CA SER A 714 25.87 10.04 -9.50
C SER A 714 24.71 10.39 -8.57
N GLY A 715 24.98 10.53 -7.28
CA GLY A 715 23.94 10.84 -6.31
C GLY A 715 24.52 11.33 -4.99
N GLY A 716 23.70 12.02 -4.22
CA GLY A 716 24.12 12.61 -2.96
C GLY A 716 23.00 13.19 -2.12
N VAL A 717 23.39 13.74 -0.97
CA VAL A 717 22.52 14.38 0.01
C VAL A 717 23.06 15.77 0.29
N VAL A 718 22.19 16.77 0.24
CA VAL A 718 22.49 18.16 0.61
C VAL A 718 21.66 18.52 1.84
N VAL A 719 22.31 18.89 2.94
CA VAL A 719 21.66 19.32 4.19
C VAL A 719 21.50 20.83 4.18
N LEU A 720 20.29 21.27 4.53
CA LEU A 720 19.91 22.67 4.54
C LEU A 720 19.57 23.10 5.97
N GLY A 721 20.22 24.18 6.39
CA GLY A 721 19.89 24.91 7.60
C GLY A 721 19.27 26.26 7.27
N SER A 722 18.48 26.77 8.21
CA SER A 722 18.07 28.18 8.22
C SER A 722 19.10 29.06 8.92
#